data_AF-A0A212LDA2-F1
#
_entry.id   AF-A0A212LDA2-F1
#
_cell.length_a   1.000
_cell.length_b   1.000
_cell.length_c   1.000
_cell.angle_alpha   90.00
_cell.angle_beta   90.00
_cell.angle_gamma   90.00
#
_symmetry.space_group_name_H-M   'P 1'
#
loop_
_entity.id
_entity.type
_entity.pdbx_description
1 polymer ?
#
loop_
_entity_poly.entity_id
_entity_poly.type
_entity_poly.pdbx_seq_one_letter_code
_entity_poly.pdbx_strand_id
1 'polypeptide(L)'
;MVKSEAEAGSSGNRESFVTAGGVEVARSARPDHYKTAISGYFDRLDTRRGAVLSSNYEFPGRYSRWDIAFVDPPVAITARGRRMTIEALNARGRILLPAFAAAVRGPDLVSLSVDDALISLEVAVPEGGFAEEDRSRQPSVFSVLRRIIAKFATPEDDKLGLWGAFGYDLAFQFDSVDFKLPRPDDQRDLVLYFPDEIVVVDHHRAAATVYSYDFVVEGRLTVGLPRDGAPQPFRESDRDPGRGDHRPGEYAASVEKAVEYFRRGDLFEVVPGQVFYEKPSSPPSAIARRLQQINPAPFGFMFNLGNSEYLIGASPEMFVRVTNGKRVETCPISGTIRRGRNAIEDEEQIRILLNSKKDEAELTMCSDVDRNDKSRICEPGSVRVIGRRQIEMYSRLIHTVDHIEGRLRDGMDGLDAFLSHAWAVTVTGAPKLWAMQFIEDHEKSCRAWYGGAVGAFLMNGDVNTGLTLRTIRLKDGIAEVRAGATLLYDSVPEDEEKETELKASALISAIREAGNAPVATASVVREAIGAGTRIVLVDHEDSFVHTLANYFRQTGAEVKTLRASKGKGIDAALIAAERPDLLVMSPGPGNPADFQCARTIAAARELGLPVFGVCLGLQAMVEAFGGRLAQLAVPYHGKPSKVAVSANSLLFAGLPSEIVIGRYHSLYADRAHLPGAFRVTAETGDGVIMAIEHRSEPFAAVQFHPESIMSLSADAGHVIIENAIQGLVGAGRKA
;
A
#
# COMPACT_ATOMS: atom_id res chain seq x y z
N MET A 1 -11.70 -19.32 45.37
CA MET A 1 -12.93 -19.07 46.16
C MET A 1 -13.39 -17.65 45.84
N VAL A 2 -14.14 -17.48 44.75
CA VAL A 2 -14.81 -16.21 44.42
C VAL A 2 -16.30 -16.49 44.51
N LYS A 3 -16.86 -16.27 45.70
CA LYS A 3 -18.30 -16.19 45.90
C LYS A 3 -18.60 -14.84 46.53
N SER A 4 -19.34 -14.05 45.75
CA SER A 4 -20.33 -13.03 46.11
C SER A 4 -19.94 -11.89 47.07
N GLU A 5 -20.36 -10.71 46.62
CA GLU A 5 -20.59 -9.46 47.36
C GLU A 5 -19.43 -8.44 47.38
N ALA A 6 -19.48 -7.52 46.41
CA ALA A 6 -19.40 -6.08 46.67
C ALA A 6 -19.90 -5.30 45.44
N GLU A 7 -21.11 -4.74 45.60
CA GLU A 7 -21.63 -3.49 45.04
C GLU A 7 -21.82 -3.32 43.52
N ALA A 8 -23.11 -3.15 43.17
CA ALA A 8 -23.64 -2.86 41.85
C ALA A 8 -23.29 -1.43 41.39
N GLY A 9 -22.48 -1.35 40.33
CA GLY A 9 -22.25 -0.15 39.53
C GLY A 9 -21.86 -0.53 38.10
N SER A 10 -22.76 -0.25 37.15
CA SER A 10 -22.70 -0.49 35.69
C SER A 10 -22.08 -1.82 35.21
N SER A 11 -22.97 -2.72 34.76
CA SER A 11 -22.69 -4.03 34.18
C SER A 11 -21.68 -4.01 33.01
N GLY A 12 -20.41 -4.22 33.31
CA GLY A 12 -19.47 -4.87 32.38
C GLY A 12 -19.54 -6.38 32.57
N ASN A 13 -19.57 -7.15 31.48
CA ASN A 13 -19.60 -8.61 31.55
C ASN A 13 -18.25 -9.10 32.11
N ARG A 14 -18.23 -9.50 33.38
CA ARG A 14 -17.03 -10.04 34.04
C ARG A 14 -17.05 -11.55 33.95
N GLU A 15 -16.05 -12.11 33.30
CA GLU A 15 -15.90 -13.55 33.08
C GLU A 15 -14.64 -14.04 33.81
N SER A 16 -14.61 -15.30 34.22
CA SER A 16 -13.47 -15.88 34.92
C SER A 16 -13.18 -17.27 34.41
N PHE A 17 -11.90 -17.56 34.21
CA PHE A 17 -11.40 -18.82 33.70
C PHE A 17 -10.05 -19.15 34.33
N VAL A 18 -9.61 -20.40 34.17
CA VAL A 18 -8.31 -20.87 34.66
C VAL A 18 -7.52 -21.36 33.46
N THR A 19 -6.33 -20.79 33.29
CA THR A 19 -5.40 -21.22 32.23
C THR A 19 -4.96 -22.68 32.44
N ALA A 20 -4.48 -23.34 31.40
CA ALA A 20 -3.99 -24.71 31.46
C ALA A 20 -2.89 -24.91 32.52
N GLY A 21 -2.10 -23.87 32.81
CA GLY A 21 -1.07 -23.88 33.85
C GLY A 21 -1.53 -23.46 35.24
N GLY A 22 -2.83 -23.29 35.48
CA GLY A 22 -3.41 -23.04 36.80
C GLY A 22 -3.40 -21.58 37.27
N VAL A 23 -3.19 -20.61 36.37
CA VAL A 23 -3.37 -19.18 36.68
C VAL A 23 -4.86 -18.84 36.55
N GLU A 24 -5.47 -18.33 37.63
CA GLU A 24 -6.86 -17.84 37.57
C GLU A 24 -6.88 -16.44 36.97
N VAL A 25 -7.79 -16.22 36.02
CA VAL A 25 -7.93 -14.95 35.28
C VAL A 25 -9.37 -14.49 35.38
N ALA A 26 -9.56 -13.22 35.73
CA ALA A 26 -10.82 -12.51 35.63
C ALA A 26 -10.72 -11.45 34.54
N ARG A 27 -11.51 -11.60 33.47
CA ARG A 27 -11.60 -10.65 32.36
C ARG A 27 -12.82 -9.77 32.53
N SER A 28 -12.66 -8.46 32.34
CA SER A 28 -13.75 -7.50 32.22
C SER A 28 -13.71 -6.85 30.85
N ALA A 29 -14.87 -6.72 30.20
CA ALA A 29 -15.00 -5.96 28.95
C ALA A 29 -15.89 -4.74 29.17
N ARG A 30 -15.44 -3.57 28.72
CA ARG A 30 -16.23 -2.32 28.71
C ARG A 30 -16.18 -1.66 27.33
N PRO A 31 -17.29 -1.07 26.86
CA PRO A 31 -17.28 -0.30 25.62
C PRO A 31 -16.41 0.97 25.76
N ASP A 32 -15.90 1.46 24.64
CA ASP A 32 -15.20 2.74 24.50
C ASP A 32 -15.71 3.51 23.28
N HIS A 33 -15.38 4.79 23.18
CA HIS A 33 -15.75 5.64 22.05
C HIS A 33 -14.90 5.32 20.81
N TYR A 34 -15.52 4.63 19.84
CA TYR A 34 -14.93 4.23 18.55
C TYR A 34 -13.98 5.26 17.92
N LYS A 35 -14.41 6.53 17.81
CA LYS A 35 -13.63 7.58 17.11
C LYS A 35 -12.37 8.03 17.85
N THR A 36 -12.30 7.84 19.16
CA THR A 36 -11.23 8.38 20.02
C THR A 36 -10.48 7.29 20.78
N ALA A 37 -10.86 6.03 20.63
CA ALA A 37 -10.33 4.90 21.40
C ALA A 37 -8.81 4.71 21.24
N ILE A 38 -8.25 5.02 20.06
CA ILE A 38 -6.84 4.78 19.74
C ILE A 38 -6.00 6.06 19.74
N SER A 39 -6.59 7.22 19.43
CA SER A 39 -5.84 8.45 19.18
C SER A 39 -4.95 8.87 20.36
N GLY A 40 -5.43 8.65 21.59
CA GLY A 40 -4.68 8.95 22.81
C GLY A 40 -3.57 7.93 23.14
N TYR A 41 -3.60 6.72 22.57
CA TYR A 41 -2.55 5.72 22.78
C TYR A 41 -1.24 6.12 22.08
N PHE A 42 -1.32 6.71 20.89
CA PHE A 42 -0.14 7.24 20.20
C PHE A 42 0.63 8.23 21.09
N ASP A 43 -0.05 9.20 21.71
CA ASP A 43 0.60 10.19 22.58
C ASP A 43 1.16 9.56 23.86
N ARG A 44 0.44 8.60 24.46
CA ARG A 44 0.92 7.87 25.63
C ARG A 44 2.22 7.13 25.31
N LEU A 45 2.35 6.56 24.11
CA LEU A 45 3.54 5.82 23.69
C LEU A 45 4.80 6.68 23.57
N ASP A 46 4.70 8.02 23.48
CA ASP A 46 5.90 8.86 23.54
C ASP A 46 6.65 8.73 24.85
N THR A 47 5.94 8.37 25.93
CA THR A 47 6.51 8.27 27.28
C THR A 47 6.31 6.92 27.97
N ARG A 48 5.41 6.06 27.47
CA ARG A 48 5.02 4.80 28.14
C ARG A 48 5.28 3.62 27.22
N ARG A 49 5.79 2.53 27.80
CA ARG A 49 5.97 1.25 27.08
C ARG A 49 4.62 0.72 26.62
N GLY A 50 4.55 0.16 25.42
CA GLY A 50 3.31 -0.37 24.87
C GLY A 50 3.34 -0.46 23.35
N ALA A 51 2.16 -0.64 22.77
CA ALA A 51 1.99 -0.70 21.32
C ALA A 51 0.64 -0.16 20.85
N VAL A 52 0.63 0.31 19.60
CA VAL A 52 -0.55 0.44 18.74
C VAL A 52 -0.28 -0.38 17.50
N LEU A 53 -1.22 -1.25 17.12
CA LEU A 53 -1.25 -1.98 15.86
C LEU A 53 -2.56 -1.62 15.15
N SER A 54 -2.49 -1.40 13.84
CA SER A 54 -3.62 -0.96 13.02
C SER A 54 -3.62 -1.70 11.69
N SER A 55 -4.77 -2.22 11.30
CA SER A 55 -5.05 -2.72 9.94
C SER A 55 -6.08 -1.80 9.31
N ASN A 56 -5.61 -0.86 8.48
CA ASN A 56 -6.48 0.12 7.82
C ASN A 56 -6.94 -0.34 6.43
N TYR A 57 -6.60 -1.57 6.06
CA TYR A 57 -6.89 -2.16 4.76
C TYR A 57 -7.88 -3.30 4.91
N GLU A 58 -8.79 -3.42 3.94
CA GLU A 58 -9.74 -4.53 3.90
C GLU A 58 -9.55 -5.27 2.58
N PHE A 59 -9.37 -6.58 2.69
CA PHE A 59 -9.39 -7.48 1.55
C PHE A 59 -10.17 -8.73 1.96
N PRO A 60 -11.32 -9.02 1.32
CA PRO A 60 -12.20 -10.12 1.72
C PRO A 60 -11.45 -11.44 1.92
N GLY A 61 -11.64 -12.07 3.09
CA GLY A 61 -11.00 -13.34 3.44
C GLY A 61 -9.52 -13.27 3.82
N ARG A 62 -8.88 -12.09 3.72
CA ARG A 62 -7.46 -11.90 4.05
C ARG A 62 -7.25 -10.85 5.15
N TYR A 63 -7.69 -9.61 4.95
CA TYR A 63 -7.50 -8.51 5.90
C TYR A 63 -8.86 -7.96 6.33
N SER A 64 -9.04 -7.82 7.64
CA SER A 64 -10.13 -7.06 8.24
C SER A 64 -9.58 -5.76 8.82
N ARG A 65 -10.44 -4.76 8.98
CA ARG A 65 -10.05 -3.50 9.60
C ARG A 65 -10.21 -3.55 11.10
N TRP A 66 -9.11 -3.35 11.81
CA TRP A 66 -9.08 -3.31 13.26
C TRP A 66 -7.93 -2.45 13.78
N ASP A 67 -8.07 -1.92 14.99
CA ASP A 67 -6.96 -1.36 15.76
C ASP A 67 -6.85 -2.08 17.10
N ILE A 68 -5.62 -2.28 17.58
CA ILE A 68 -5.32 -2.82 18.90
C ILE A 68 -4.30 -1.92 19.57
N ALA A 69 -4.54 -1.55 20.82
CA ALA A 69 -3.60 -0.74 21.58
C ALA A 69 -3.52 -1.15 23.05
N PHE A 70 -2.34 -1.00 23.64
CA PHE A 70 -2.09 -1.13 25.07
C PHE A 70 -0.91 -0.26 25.49
N VAL A 71 -0.86 0.10 26.76
CA VAL A 71 0.33 0.68 27.39
C VAL A 71 0.44 0.19 28.83
N ASP A 72 1.59 0.42 29.44
CA ASP A 72 1.89 0.03 30.81
C ASP A 72 1.75 -1.48 31.06
N PRO A 73 2.28 -2.34 30.16
CA PRO A 73 2.18 -3.78 30.35
C PRO A 73 2.88 -4.20 31.66
N PRO A 74 2.29 -5.11 32.45
CA PRO A 74 2.89 -5.58 33.70
C PRO A 74 4.24 -6.28 33.54
N VAL A 75 4.45 -7.01 32.45
CA VAL A 75 5.66 -7.84 32.24
C VAL A 75 6.25 -7.59 30.86
N ALA A 76 7.58 -7.52 30.79
CA ALA A 76 8.35 -7.50 29.56
C ALA A 76 9.32 -8.69 29.47
N ILE A 77 9.37 -9.34 28.32
CA ILE A 77 10.32 -10.41 27.98
C ILE A 77 11.27 -9.84 26.95
N THR A 78 12.57 -9.85 27.24
CA THR A 78 13.62 -9.40 26.33
C THR A 78 14.64 -10.51 26.10
N ALA A 79 15.16 -10.65 24.89
CA ALA A 79 16.24 -11.59 24.61
C ALA A 79 17.34 -11.00 23.71
N ARG A 80 18.56 -11.52 23.87
CA ARG A 80 19.72 -11.27 23.01
C ARG A 80 20.51 -12.57 22.88
N GLY A 81 20.64 -13.09 21.67
CA GLY A 81 21.12 -14.45 21.44
C GLY A 81 20.34 -15.46 22.28
N ARG A 82 21.03 -16.26 23.08
CA ARG A 82 20.41 -17.26 23.97
C ARG A 82 20.10 -16.77 25.39
N ARG A 83 20.40 -15.50 25.70
CA ARG A 83 20.08 -14.90 27.01
C ARG A 83 18.70 -14.25 26.94
N MET A 84 17.88 -14.49 27.95
CA MET A 84 16.56 -13.90 28.09
C MET A 84 16.37 -13.34 29.50
N THR A 85 15.67 -12.21 29.58
CA THR A 85 15.20 -11.60 30.82
C THR A 85 13.68 -11.43 30.81
N ILE A 86 13.03 -11.66 31.94
CA ILE A 86 11.61 -11.39 32.16
C ILE A 86 11.49 -10.42 33.33
N GLU A 87 11.05 -9.19 33.05
CA GLU A 87 11.03 -8.07 33.99
C GLU A 87 9.58 -7.76 34.41
N ALA A 88 9.36 -7.60 35.71
CA ALA A 88 8.14 -7.00 36.26
C ALA A 88 8.23 -5.47 36.18
N LEU A 89 7.39 -4.86 35.35
CA LEU A 89 7.41 -3.41 35.09
C LEU A 89 6.65 -2.58 36.12
N ASN A 90 5.74 -3.20 36.85
CA ASN A 90 4.92 -2.57 37.89
C ASN A 90 4.53 -3.58 38.99
N ALA A 91 3.75 -3.15 39.97
CA ALA A 91 3.32 -4.00 41.09
C ALA A 91 2.54 -5.24 40.64
N ARG A 92 1.77 -5.13 39.54
CA ARG A 92 0.98 -6.23 38.97
C ARG A 92 1.90 -7.26 38.31
N GLY A 93 2.97 -6.80 37.65
CA GLY A 93 4.03 -7.65 37.10
C GLY A 93 4.71 -8.52 38.16
N ARG A 94 4.94 -7.97 39.37
CA ARG A 94 5.54 -8.72 40.49
C ARG A 94 4.64 -9.85 40.99
N ILE A 95 3.32 -9.71 40.90
CA ILE A 95 2.37 -10.79 41.20
C ILE A 95 2.38 -11.86 40.12
N LEU A 96 2.58 -11.48 38.86
CA LEU A 96 2.63 -12.41 37.73
C LEU A 96 3.95 -13.19 37.65
N LEU A 97 5.06 -12.58 38.06
CA LEU A 97 6.41 -13.12 37.88
C LEU A 97 6.62 -14.55 38.40
N PRO A 98 6.06 -14.99 39.54
CA PRO A 98 6.12 -16.39 39.97
C PRO A 98 5.53 -17.39 38.95
N ALA A 99 4.46 -17.04 38.25
CA ALA A 99 3.89 -17.89 37.21
C ALA A 99 4.84 -18.03 36.01
N PHE A 100 5.51 -16.94 35.61
CA PHE A 100 6.58 -16.98 34.60
C PHE A 100 7.79 -17.78 35.09
N ALA A 101 8.22 -17.59 36.34
CA ALA A 101 9.34 -18.34 36.92
C ALA A 101 9.08 -19.84 36.96
N ALA A 102 7.84 -20.26 37.21
CA ALA A 102 7.43 -21.65 37.11
C ALA A 102 7.45 -22.15 35.66
N ALA A 103 7.04 -21.33 34.70
CA ALA A 103 6.97 -21.70 33.28
C ALA A 103 8.34 -21.85 32.63
N VAL A 104 9.31 -20.99 32.94
CA VAL A 104 10.59 -20.99 32.21
C VAL A 104 11.49 -22.18 32.51
N ARG A 105 11.29 -22.87 33.65
CA ARG A 105 12.13 -24.01 34.06
C ARG A 105 12.11 -25.11 33.01
N GLY A 106 13.29 -25.60 32.64
CA GLY A 106 13.45 -26.67 31.66
C GLY A 106 14.87 -27.24 31.68
N PRO A 107 15.07 -28.46 31.15
CA PRO A 107 16.37 -29.12 31.09
C PRO A 107 17.33 -28.47 30.07
N ASP A 108 16.82 -27.58 29.22
CA ASP A 108 17.52 -26.86 28.16
C ASP A 108 18.16 -25.55 28.64
N LEU A 109 18.13 -25.25 29.94
CA LEU A 109 18.74 -24.05 30.51
C LEU A 109 20.16 -24.30 31.02
N VAL A 110 21.08 -23.40 30.67
CA VAL A 110 22.43 -23.32 31.24
C VAL A 110 22.38 -22.65 32.61
N SER A 111 21.60 -21.58 32.72
CA SER A 111 21.46 -20.82 33.96
C SER A 111 20.03 -20.29 34.11
N LEU A 112 19.61 -20.14 35.37
CA LEU A 112 18.35 -19.52 35.75
C LEU A 112 18.52 -18.82 37.09
N SER A 113 18.29 -17.51 37.11
CA SER A 113 18.18 -16.69 38.30
C SER A 113 16.79 -16.09 38.38
N VAL A 114 16.17 -16.15 39.55
CA VAL A 114 14.82 -15.63 39.81
C VAL A 114 14.89 -14.71 41.01
N ASP A 115 14.47 -13.47 40.81
CA ASP A 115 14.28 -12.43 41.82
C ASP A 115 12.80 -11.96 41.79
N ASP A 116 12.39 -11.15 42.75
CA ASP A 116 11.04 -10.58 42.91
C ASP A 116 10.64 -9.63 41.77
N ALA A 117 11.60 -9.16 40.97
CA ALA A 117 11.37 -8.24 39.85
C ALA A 117 11.94 -8.70 38.50
N LEU A 118 12.85 -9.69 38.51
CA LEU A 118 13.59 -10.08 37.32
C LEU A 118 13.86 -11.58 37.31
N ILE A 119 13.56 -12.22 36.19
CA ILE A 119 14.07 -13.55 35.84
C ILE A 119 15.14 -13.36 34.79
N SER A 120 16.31 -13.98 34.97
CA SER A 120 17.38 -14.02 33.99
C SER A 120 17.74 -15.47 33.70
N LEU A 121 17.84 -15.83 32.42
CA LEU A 121 18.16 -17.19 32.01
C LEU A 121 19.02 -17.22 30.74
N GLU A 122 19.67 -18.34 30.55
CA GLU A 122 20.43 -18.64 29.34
C GLU A 122 20.08 -20.05 28.84
N VAL A 123 19.73 -20.16 27.57
CA VAL A 123 19.37 -21.42 26.92
C VAL A 123 20.64 -22.08 26.36
N ALA A 124 20.72 -23.40 26.48
CA ALA A 124 21.85 -24.18 25.97
C ALA A 124 21.92 -24.14 24.44
N VAL A 125 23.13 -24.25 23.93
CA VAL A 125 23.36 -24.53 22.51
C VAL A 125 23.04 -26.01 22.28
N PRO A 126 22.15 -26.36 21.34
CA PRO A 126 21.94 -27.77 21.02
C PRO A 126 23.23 -28.40 20.48
N GLU A 127 23.55 -29.61 20.95
CA GLU A 127 24.67 -30.42 20.47
C GLU A 127 24.16 -31.57 19.61
N GLY A 128 24.91 -31.92 18.55
CA GLY A 128 24.59 -33.04 17.67
C GLY A 128 23.71 -32.67 16.47
N GLY A 129 23.45 -33.68 15.62
CA GLY A 129 22.55 -33.54 14.47
C GLY A 129 21.08 -33.69 14.89
N PHE A 130 20.19 -33.02 14.16
CA PHE A 130 18.75 -33.13 14.31
C PHE A 130 18.08 -33.41 12.96
N ALA A 131 16.87 -33.96 12.97
CA ALA A 131 16.05 -34.05 11.76
C ALA A 131 15.50 -32.67 11.41
N GLU A 132 15.51 -32.28 10.14
CA GLU A 132 15.10 -30.93 9.71
C GLU A 132 13.66 -30.59 10.14
N GLU A 133 12.80 -31.59 10.26
CA GLU A 133 11.44 -31.48 10.79
C GLU A 133 11.38 -31.01 12.25
N ASP A 134 12.45 -31.20 13.02
CA ASP A 134 12.61 -30.82 14.43
C ASP A 134 13.38 -29.49 14.60
N ARG A 135 13.70 -28.79 13.50
CA ARG A 135 14.48 -27.54 13.54
C ARG A 135 13.86 -26.48 14.46
N SER A 136 12.53 -26.29 14.39
CA SER A 136 11.77 -25.34 15.24
C SER A 136 11.64 -25.78 16.71
N ARG A 137 12.03 -27.03 17.02
CA ARG A 137 12.00 -27.62 18.37
C ARG A 137 13.37 -27.56 19.05
N GLN A 138 14.42 -27.15 18.35
CA GLN A 138 15.74 -26.99 18.94
C GLN A 138 15.71 -26.00 20.13
N PRO A 139 16.44 -26.30 21.22
CA PRO A 139 16.67 -25.39 22.33
C PRO A 139 17.05 -23.98 21.86
N SER A 140 16.19 -23.02 22.19
CA SER A 140 16.32 -21.62 21.81
C SER A 140 15.48 -20.76 22.76
N VAL A 141 15.52 -19.44 22.62
CA VAL A 141 14.61 -18.57 23.38
C VAL A 141 13.13 -18.90 23.13
N PHE A 142 12.80 -19.54 22.00
CA PHE A 142 11.44 -19.97 21.68
C PHE A 142 11.00 -21.24 22.43
N SER A 143 11.91 -22.08 22.90
CA SER A 143 11.52 -23.19 23.80
C SER A 143 10.99 -22.64 25.12
N VAL A 144 11.58 -21.56 25.62
CA VAL A 144 11.12 -20.83 26.80
C VAL A 144 9.77 -20.16 26.55
N LEU A 145 9.62 -19.43 25.43
CA LEU A 145 8.34 -18.81 25.06
C LEU A 145 7.21 -19.85 24.94
N ARG A 146 7.50 -21.02 24.37
CA ARG A 146 6.56 -22.12 24.25
C ARG A 146 6.07 -22.62 25.62
N ARG A 147 6.96 -22.73 26.61
CA ARG A 147 6.57 -23.09 27.99
C ARG A 147 5.74 -21.99 28.66
N ILE A 148 6.06 -20.72 28.41
CA ILE A 148 5.26 -19.58 28.89
C ILE A 148 3.85 -19.64 28.29
N ILE A 149 3.73 -19.80 26.98
CA ILE A 149 2.43 -19.91 26.30
C ILE A 149 1.65 -21.10 26.85
N ALA A 150 2.28 -22.27 27.04
CA ALA A 150 1.64 -23.43 27.63
C ALA A 150 1.15 -23.17 29.07
N LYS A 151 1.90 -22.41 29.89
CA LYS A 151 1.50 -22.03 31.25
C LYS A 151 0.24 -21.16 31.25
N PHE A 152 0.11 -20.25 30.30
CA PHE A 152 -0.99 -19.29 30.22
C PHE A 152 -2.09 -19.71 29.22
N ALA A 153 -2.00 -20.91 28.62
CA ALA A 153 -2.87 -21.32 27.54
C ALA A 153 -4.36 -21.36 27.94
N THR A 154 -5.23 -20.87 27.06
CA THR A 154 -6.68 -20.73 27.31
C THR A 154 -7.46 -20.65 25.98
N PRO A 155 -8.50 -21.46 25.76
CA PRO A 155 -9.44 -21.26 24.64
C PRO A 155 -10.50 -20.18 24.90
N GLU A 156 -10.62 -19.68 26.14
CA GLU A 156 -11.67 -18.75 26.56
C GLU A 156 -11.43 -17.28 26.12
N ASP A 157 -10.23 -16.96 25.64
CA ASP A 157 -9.83 -15.62 25.24
C ASP A 157 -8.90 -15.62 24.02
N ASP A 158 -9.15 -14.69 23.09
CA ASP A 158 -8.44 -14.52 21.82
C ASP A 158 -7.68 -13.18 21.72
N LYS A 159 -7.39 -12.53 22.86
CA LYS A 159 -6.69 -11.24 22.96
C LYS A 159 -5.49 -11.28 23.92
N LEU A 160 -5.56 -12.08 24.98
CA LEU A 160 -4.48 -12.30 25.93
C LEU A 160 -3.31 -12.98 25.21
N GLY A 161 -2.13 -12.39 25.31
CA GLY A 161 -0.98 -12.82 24.53
C GLY A 161 0.31 -12.10 24.87
N LEU A 162 1.37 -12.49 24.18
CA LEU A 162 2.67 -11.83 24.15
C LEU A 162 2.75 -10.97 22.90
N TRP A 163 2.83 -9.65 23.08
CA TRP A 163 2.76 -8.65 22.01
C TRP A 163 4.08 -7.91 21.88
N GLY A 164 4.66 -7.82 20.69
CA GLY A 164 5.94 -7.12 20.57
C GLY A 164 6.63 -7.27 19.23
N ALA A 165 7.96 -7.20 19.29
CA ALA A 165 8.86 -7.21 18.16
C ALA A 165 9.86 -8.37 18.22
N PHE A 166 10.20 -8.87 17.04
CA PHE A 166 11.09 -10.00 16.79
C PHE A 166 12.18 -9.51 15.82
N GLY A 167 13.43 -9.55 16.26
CA GLY A 167 14.60 -9.09 15.52
C GLY A 167 15.15 -10.15 14.58
N TYR A 168 15.86 -9.70 13.55
CA TYR A 168 16.40 -10.53 12.47
C TYR A 168 17.34 -11.63 12.99
N ASP A 169 18.21 -11.32 13.96
CA ASP A 169 19.21 -12.24 14.50
C ASP A 169 18.60 -13.43 15.27
N LEU A 170 17.29 -13.44 15.55
CA LEU A 170 16.60 -14.62 16.09
C LEU A 170 16.74 -15.84 15.17
N ALA A 171 16.85 -15.63 13.85
CA ALA A 171 17.04 -16.72 12.89
C ALA A 171 18.33 -17.51 13.15
N PHE A 172 19.38 -16.83 13.60
CA PHE A 172 20.69 -17.43 13.79
C PHE A 172 20.79 -18.39 14.99
N GLN A 173 19.72 -18.51 15.78
CA GLN A 173 19.63 -19.54 16.82
C GLN A 173 19.40 -20.95 16.25
N PHE A 174 18.90 -21.04 15.01
CA PHE A 174 18.58 -22.30 14.33
C PHE A 174 19.16 -22.39 12.91
N ASP A 175 19.39 -21.26 12.23
CA ASP A 175 20.09 -21.15 10.95
C ASP A 175 21.41 -20.37 11.15
N SER A 176 22.41 -21.00 11.76
CA SER A 176 23.66 -20.32 12.13
C SER A 176 24.46 -19.82 10.92
N VAL A 177 24.94 -18.59 10.99
CA VAL A 177 25.86 -17.97 10.03
C VAL A 177 27.17 -17.59 10.72
N ASP A 178 28.24 -17.38 9.95
CA ASP A 178 29.49 -16.84 10.45
C ASP A 178 29.36 -15.34 10.70
N PHE A 179 29.34 -14.92 11.97
CA PHE A 179 29.21 -13.51 12.33
C PHE A 179 30.45 -12.70 11.97
N LYS A 180 30.27 -11.68 11.13
CA LYS A 180 31.28 -10.68 10.74
C LYS A 180 30.96 -9.28 11.22
N LEU A 181 29.67 -8.96 11.38
CA LEU A 181 29.21 -7.65 11.82
C LEU A 181 29.27 -7.54 13.35
N PRO A 182 29.77 -6.41 13.91
CA PRO A 182 29.72 -6.19 15.35
C PRO A 182 28.26 -5.93 15.78
N ARG A 183 27.76 -6.71 16.73
CA ARG A 183 26.45 -6.46 17.37
C ARG A 183 26.65 -5.49 18.55
N PRO A 184 25.94 -4.35 18.61
CA PRO A 184 25.96 -3.47 19.77
C PRO A 184 25.59 -4.19 21.07
N ASP A 185 26.16 -3.75 22.21
CA ASP A 185 25.92 -4.41 23.49
C ASP A 185 24.49 -4.32 24.00
N ASP A 186 23.80 -3.28 23.57
CA ASP A 186 22.41 -2.99 23.87
C ASP A 186 21.44 -3.47 22.78
N GLN A 187 21.91 -4.21 21.77
CA GLN A 187 21.02 -4.85 20.79
C GLN A 187 20.10 -5.84 21.50
N ARG A 188 18.82 -5.82 21.10
CA ARG A 188 17.80 -6.77 21.54
C ARG A 188 17.25 -7.46 20.31
N ASP A 189 17.11 -8.78 20.40
CA ASP A 189 16.59 -9.62 19.31
C ASP A 189 15.11 -9.95 19.56
N LEU A 190 14.61 -9.74 20.77
CA LEU A 190 13.21 -9.98 21.12
C LEU A 190 12.79 -8.98 22.18
N VAL A 191 11.63 -8.35 22.02
CA VAL A 191 10.94 -7.60 23.09
C VAL A 191 9.46 -7.91 23.00
N LEU A 192 8.91 -8.63 23.97
CA LEU A 192 7.49 -8.96 24.07
C LEU A 192 6.90 -8.44 25.39
N TYR A 193 5.69 -7.91 25.32
CA TYR A 193 4.91 -7.45 26.46
C TYR A 193 3.76 -8.39 26.73
N PHE A 194 3.45 -8.61 28.00
CA PHE A 194 2.24 -9.29 28.45
C PHE A 194 1.29 -8.24 29.05
N PRO A 195 0.41 -7.61 28.24
CA PRO A 195 -0.51 -6.57 28.71
C PRO A 195 -1.67 -7.16 29.49
N ASP A 196 -2.18 -6.39 30.44
CA ASP A 196 -3.39 -6.71 31.23
C ASP A 196 -4.53 -5.70 31.04
N GLU A 197 -4.37 -4.80 30.07
CA GLU A 197 -5.43 -3.98 29.50
C GLU A 197 -5.15 -3.77 28.02
N ILE A 198 -6.12 -4.11 27.17
CA ILE A 198 -6.04 -4.01 25.71
C ILE A 198 -7.31 -3.33 25.19
N VAL A 199 -7.14 -2.33 24.35
CA VAL A 199 -8.23 -1.73 23.58
C VAL A 199 -8.27 -2.37 22.20
N VAL A 200 -9.45 -2.79 21.78
CA VAL A 200 -9.71 -3.35 20.46
C VAL A 200 -10.78 -2.51 19.78
N VAL A 201 -10.49 -2.03 18.58
CA VAL A 201 -11.43 -1.33 17.71
C VAL A 201 -11.77 -2.23 16.53
N ASP A 202 -13.05 -2.48 16.33
CA ASP A 202 -13.60 -3.16 15.18
C ASP A 202 -14.24 -2.11 14.26
N HIS A 203 -13.61 -1.84 13.12
CA HIS A 203 -14.11 -0.83 12.17
C HIS A 203 -15.32 -1.31 11.37
N HIS A 204 -15.57 -2.62 11.27
CA HIS A 204 -16.78 -3.15 10.65
C HIS A 204 -18.00 -2.90 11.52
N ARG A 205 -17.84 -3.12 12.84
CA ARG A 205 -18.90 -2.88 13.83
C ARG A 205 -18.97 -1.43 14.30
N ALA A 206 -17.99 -0.60 13.93
CA ALA A 206 -17.80 0.74 14.44
C ALA A 206 -17.84 0.79 15.98
N ALA A 207 -17.17 -0.18 16.61
CA ALA A 207 -17.20 -0.40 18.05
C ALA A 207 -15.78 -0.47 18.61
N ALA A 208 -15.60 0.06 19.81
CA ALA A 208 -14.37 -0.10 20.59
C ALA A 208 -14.67 -0.78 21.91
N THR A 209 -13.80 -1.67 22.35
CA THR A 209 -13.94 -2.41 23.62
C THR A 209 -12.59 -2.46 24.31
N VAL A 210 -12.58 -2.15 25.61
CA VAL A 210 -11.43 -2.32 26.49
C VAL A 210 -11.60 -3.62 27.25
N TYR A 211 -10.63 -4.51 27.11
CA TYR A 211 -10.49 -5.74 27.86
C TYR A 211 -9.46 -5.54 28.95
N SER A 212 -9.86 -5.69 30.21
CA SER A 212 -8.97 -5.61 31.36
C SER A 212 -8.91 -6.98 32.05
N TYR A 213 -7.70 -7.38 32.44
CA TYR A 213 -7.42 -8.68 33.04
C TYR A 213 -6.94 -8.50 34.48
N ASP A 214 -7.43 -9.35 35.37
CA ASP A 214 -6.91 -9.50 36.72
C ASP A 214 -6.53 -10.96 36.96
N PHE A 215 -5.42 -11.18 37.66
CA PHE A 215 -4.80 -12.48 37.83
C PHE A 215 -4.72 -12.87 39.29
N VAL A 216 -4.83 -14.17 39.56
CA VAL A 216 -4.47 -14.78 40.84
C VAL A 216 -3.32 -15.76 40.63
N VAL A 217 -2.20 -15.49 41.29
CA VAL A 217 -0.99 -16.32 41.24
C VAL A 217 -0.54 -16.58 42.67
N GLU A 218 -0.47 -17.85 43.05
CA GLU A 218 -0.07 -18.27 44.41
C GLU A 218 -0.86 -17.56 45.53
N GLY A 219 -2.16 -17.35 45.33
CA GLY A 219 -3.03 -16.66 46.29
C GLY A 219 -2.89 -15.14 46.35
N ARG A 220 -1.96 -14.54 45.59
CA ARG A 220 -1.84 -13.08 45.41
C ARG A 220 -2.67 -12.64 44.21
N LEU A 221 -3.36 -11.52 44.35
CA LEU A 221 -4.33 -11.00 43.37
C LEU A 221 -3.92 -9.62 42.87
N THR A 222 -4.06 -9.38 41.56
CA THR A 222 -3.78 -8.06 40.98
C THR A 222 -4.93 -7.07 41.18
N VAL A 223 -6.13 -7.54 41.51
CA VAL A 223 -7.32 -6.69 41.70
C VAL A 223 -7.01 -5.57 42.70
N GLY A 224 -7.38 -4.34 42.35
CA GLY A 224 -7.15 -3.15 43.18
C GLY A 224 -5.76 -2.51 43.05
N LEU A 225 -4.81 -3.16 42.38
CA LEU A 225 -3.53 -2.54 42.03
C LEU A 225 -3.66 -1.67 40.77
N PRO A 226 -2.96 -0.51 40.71
CA PRO A 226 -2.99 0.37 39.55
C PRO A 226 -2.36 -0.29 38.31
N ARG A 227 -2.93 0.00 37.14
CA ARG A 227 -2.37 -0.33 35.82
C ARG A 227 -1.51 0.83 35.34
N ASP A 228 -0.36 1.02 35.99
CA ASP A 228 0.55 2.13 35.76
C ASP A 228 1.95 1.68 35.31
N GLY A 229 2.77 2.66 34.94
CA GLY A 229 4.14 2.48 34.48
C GLY A 229 4.94 3.76 34.72
N ALA A 230 6.26 3.65 34.76
CA ALA A 230 7.12 4.83 34.90
C ALA A 230 7.23 5.56 33.54
N PRO A 231 6.94 6.87 33.46
CA PRO A 231 7.12 7.61 32.21
C PRO A 231 8.61 7.77 31.89
N GLN A 232 8.97 7.46 30.65
CA GLN A 232 10.29 7.64 30.04
C GLN A 232 10.14 8.51 28.80
N PRO A 233 10.26 9.85 28.92
CA PRO A 233 10.02 10.74 27.79
C PRO A 233 11.04 10.53 26.68
N PHE A 234 10.57 10.61 25.43
CA PHE A 234 11.43 10.71 24.26
C PHE A 234 12.42 11.86 24.42
N ARG A 235 13.68 11.60 24.06
CA ARG A 235 14.76 12.58 24.08
C ARG A 235 15.33 12.72 22.68
N GLU A 236 15.40 13.96 22.22
CA GLU A 236 16.07 14.30 20.98
C GLU A 236 17.58 14.11 21.12
N SER A 237 18.24 13.75 20.02
CA SER A 237 19.69 13.61 19.97
C SER A 237 20.34 14.87 19.45
N ASP A 238 21.45 15.31 20.05
CA ASP A 238 22.28 16.40 19.50
C ASP A 238 23.28 15.90 18.44
N ARG A 239 23.40 14.59 18.27
CA ARG A 239 24.29 13.97 17.30
C ARG A 239 23.79 14.20 15.87
N ASP A 240 24.69 14.58 14.98
CA ASP A 240 24.47 14.48 13.53
C ASP A 240 24.77 13.05 13.07
N PRO A 241 23.77 12.28 12.60
CA PRO A 241 23.99 10.91 12.16
C PRO A 241 24.52 10.82 10.71
N GLY A 242 24.59 11.93 9.97
CA GLY A 242 24.84 11.92 8.53
C GLY A 242 23.64 11.40 7.72
N ARG A 243 23.82 11.18 6.40
CA ARG A 243 22.74 10.73 5.49
C ARG A 243 22.36 9.27 5.68
N GLY A 244 23.35 8.41 5.88
CA GLY A 244 23.21 6.97 5.79
C GLY A 244 24.57 6.26 5.77
N ASP A 245 24.54 4.93 5.73
CA ASP A 245 25.75 4.11 5.74
C ASP A 245 26.38 3.90 4.34
N HIS A 246 25.65 4.21 3.26
CA HIS A 246 26.13 4.13 1.87
C HIS A 246 26.28 5.50 1.21
N ARG A 247 27.35 5.66 0.43
CA ARG A 247 27.51 6.77 -0.51
C ARG A 247 26.77 6.46 -1.82
N PRO A 248 26.36 7.46 -2.62
CA PRO A 248 25.80 7.21 -3.95
C PRO A 248 26.72 6.31 -4.81
N GLY A 249 26.16 5.28 -5.44
CA GLY A 249 26.85 4.25 -6.20
C GLY A 249 27.43 3.09 -5.37
N GLU A 250 27.47 3.21 -4.05
CA GLU A 250 28.05 2.16 -3.19
C GLU A 250 27.11 0.97 -3.02
N TYR A 251 25.78 1.19 -3.02
CA TYR A 251 24.83 0.08 -3.01
C TYR A 251 24.85 -0.66 -4.35
N ALA A 252 24.95 0.09 -5.47
CA ALA A 252 25.11 -0.49 -6.80
C ALA A 252 26.31 -1.45 -6.89
N ALA A 253 27.46 -1.10 -6.28
CA ALA A 253 28.61 -1.99 -6.20
C ALA A 253 28.34 -3.30 -5.41
N SER A 254 27.45 -3.28 -4.43
CA SER A 254 26.99 -4.50 -3.74
C SER A 254 26.09 -5.37 -4.62
N VAL A 255 25.30 -4.76 -5.52
CA VAL A 255 24.51 -5.47 -6.52
C VAL A 255 25.42 -6.19 -7.52
N GLU A 256 26.47 -5.52 -8.01
CA GLU A 256 27.45 -6.13 -8.91
C GLU A 256 28.09 -7.39 -8.30
N LYS A 257 28.42 -7.35 -7.01
CA LYS A 257 28.91 -8.52 -6.28
C LYS A 257 27.87 -9.64 -6.20
N ALA A 258 26.62 -9.31 -5.90
CA ALA A 258 25.54 -10.31 -5.84
C ALA A 258 25.38 -11.03 -7.18
N VAL A 259 25.51 -10.30 -8.30
CA VAL A 259 25.48 -10.87 -9.66
C VAL A 259 26.58 -11.91 -9.88
N GLU A 260 27.76 -11.75 -9.29
CA GLU A 260 28.82 -12.77 -9.36
C GLU A 260 28.41 -14.07 -8.65
N TYR A 261 27.73 -13.98 -7.50
CA TYR A 261 27.21 -15.15 -6.78
C TYR A 261 26.09 -15.84 -7.57
N PHE A 262 25.20 -15.07 -8.20
CA PHE A 262 24.18 -15.61 -9.09
C PHE A 262 24.79 -16.39 -10.26
N ARG A 263 25.86 -15.87 -10.90
CA ARG A 263 26.56 -16.56 -11.99
C ARG A 263 27.14 -17.92 -11.59
N ARG A 264 27.59 -18.05 -10.33
CA ARG A 264 28.13 -19.31 -9.81
C ARG A 264 27.05 -20.29 -9.37
N GLY A 265 25.81 -19.83 -9.19
CA GLY A 265 24.71 -20.61 -8.65
C GLY A 265 24.71 -20.71 -7.12
N ASP A 266 25.45 -19.81 -6.44
CA ASP A 266 25.49 -19.75 -4.97
C ASP A 266 24.20 -19.13 -4.40
N LEU A 267 23.61 -18.23 -5.17
CA LEU A 267 22.36 -17.53 -4.87
C LEU A 267 21.45 -17.60 -6.10
N PHE A 268 20.15 -17.45 -5.87
CA PHE A 268 19.12 -17.22 -6.89
C PHE A 268 18.46 -15.86 -6.71
N GLU A 269 18.34 -15.44 -5.45
CA GLU A 269 17.79 -14.16 -5.02
C GLU A 269 18.49 -13.73 -3.72
N VAL A 270 18.75 -12.43 -3.54
CA VAL A 270 19.17 -11.87 -2.24
C VAL A 270 18.68 -10.44 -2.07
N VAL A 271 18.39 -10.06 -0.82
CA VAL A 271 17.81 -8.75 -0.49
C VAL A 271 18.73 -7.98 0.46
N PRO A 272 19.88 -7.43 0.00
CA PRO A 272 20.72 -6.58 0.83
C PRO A 272 20.06 -5.21 1.05
N GLY A 273 20.31 -4.60 2.22
CA GLY A 273 19.76 -3.29 2.58
C GLY A 273 20.82 -2.25 2.90
N GLN A 274 20.47 -0.99 2.65
CA GLN A 274 21.21 0.18 3.12
C GLN A 274 20.38 0.96 4.15
N VAL A 275 21.05 1.73 5.02
CA VAL A 275 20.45 2.47 6.11
C VAL A 275 20.56 3.96 5.86
N PHE A 276 19.45 4.65 6.03
CA PHE A 276 19.34 6.10 6.04
C PHE A 276 19.09 6.59 7.45
N TYR A 277 19.68 7.73 7.79
CA TYR A 277 19.53 8.33 9.10
C TYR A 277 18.85 9.69 9.02
N GLU A 278 18.00 9.98 9.99
CA GLU A 278 17.38 11.29 10.17
C GLU A 278 17.41 11.69 11.64
N LYS A 279 17.56 12.99 11.90
CA LYS A 279 17.35 13.57 13.22
C LYS A 279 15.90 14.08 13.29
N PRO A 280 14.99 13.37 13.98
CA PRO A 280 13.61 13.81 14.13
C PRO A 280 13.53 15.12 14.94
N SER A 281 12.64 16.01 14.54
CA SER A 281 12.28 17.25 15.27
C SER A 281 10.89 17.18 15.90
N SER A 282 10.35 15.98 16.03
CA SER A 282 8.98 15.72 16.48
C SER A 282 8.93 14.42 17.26
N PRO A 283 7.96 14.26 18.18
CA PRO A 283 7.83 13.05 18.96
C PRO A 283 7.45 11.85 18.07
N PRO A 284 7.79 10.61 18.51
CA PRO A 284 7.44 9.38 17.82
C PRO A 284 5.96 9.29 17.38
N SER A 285 5.03 9.74 18.20
CA SER A 285 3.58 9.76 17.90
C SER A 285 3.23 10.61 16.67
N ALA A 286 3.87 11.76 16.49
CA ALA A 286 3.64 12.65 15.35
C ALA A 286 4.15 12.02 14.05
N ILE A 287 5.31 11.36 14.11
CA ILE A 287 5.90 10.61 12.99
C ILE A 287 4.98 9.45 12.60
N ALA A 288 4.49 8.68 13.57
CA ALA A 288 3.58 7.56 13.33
C ALA A 288 2.29 7.99 12.63
N ARG A 289 1.64 9.05 13.13
CA ARG A 289 0.44 9.61 12.48
C ARG A 289 0.70 10.09 11.07
N ARG A 290 1.84 10.76 10.85
CA ARG A 290 2.21 11.23 9.50
C ARG A 290 2.42 10.04 8.56
N LEU A 291 3.15 9.01 9.00
CA LEU A 291 3.39 7.81 8.21
C LEU A 291 2.07 7.11 7.82
N GLN A 292 1.14 6.94 8.77
CA GLN A 292 -0.17 6.34 8.49
C GLN A 292 -0.98 7.13 7.45
N GLN A 293 -0.86 8.45 7.40
CA GLN A 293 -1.54 9.29 6.41
C GLN A 293 -0.90 9.18 5.01
N ILE A 294 0.43 9.14 4.93
CA ILE A 294 1.13 9.13 3.65
C ILE A 294 1.35 7.72 3.08
N ASN A 295 1.28 6.69 3.90
CA ASN A 295 1.49 5.30 3.48
C ASN A 295 0.57 4.33 4.25
N PRO A 296 -0.73 4.27 3.93
CA PRO A 296 -1.63 3.29 4.54
C PRO A 296 -1.23 1.88 4.11
N ALA A 297 -1.21 0.95 5.07
CA ALA A 297 -0.73 -0.41 4.89
C ALA A 297 -1.61 -1.40 5.68
N PRO A 298 -1.61 -2.70 5.34
CA PRO A 298 -2.37 -3.72 6.06
C PRO A 298 -1.83 -3.94 7.48
N PHE A 299 -0.55 -3.65 7.74
CA PHE A 299 0.07 -3.73 9.07
C PHE A 299 0.76 -2.40 9.44
N GLY A 300 -0.02 -1.46 9.96
CA GLY A 300 0.51 -0.26 10.62
C GLY A 300 0.81 -0.54 12.09
N PHE A 301 1.89 0.06 12.62
CA PHE A 301 2.23 -0.10 14.03
C PHE A 301 3.09 1.03 14.60
N MET A 302 3.00 1.21 15.90
CA MET A 302 3.93 1.97 16.73
C MET A 302 4.19 1.19 18.02
N PHE A 303 5.44 0.87 18.31
CA PHE A 303 5.87 0.26 19.57
C PHE A 303 6.82 1.19 20.31
N ASN A 304 6.60 1.37 21.61
CA ASN A 304 7.63 1.85 22.52
C ASN A 304 8.24 0.63 23.22
N LEU A 305 9.47 0.27 22.84
CA LEU A 305 10.19 -0.89 23.35
C LEU A 305 10.94 -0.61 24.66
N GLY A 306 10.83 0.61 25.21
CA GLY A 306 11.69 1.09 26.29
C GLY A 306 13.14 1.29 25.83
N ASN A 307 13.98 1.79 26.74
CA ASN A 307 15.39 2.10 26.48
C ASN A 307 15.57 3.08 25.31
N SER A 308 14.71 4.10 25.25
CA SER A 308 14.71 5.11 24.18
C SER A 308 14.63 4.53 22.76
N GLU A 309 14.04 3.33 22.61
CA GLU A 309 13.88 2.64 21.33
C GLU A 309 12.40 2.46 20.96
N TYR A 310 12.05 2.86 19.74
CA TYR A 310 10.70 2.81 19.19
C TYR A 310 10.72 2.22 17.79
N LEU A 311 9.64 1.51 17.43
CA LEU A 311 9.41 1.05 16.07
C LEU A 311 8.13 1.69 15.53
N ILE A 312 8.21 2.32 14.36
CA ILE A 312 7.08 2.95 13.69
C ILE A 312 7.05 2.40 12.27
N GLY A 313 5.97 1.73 11.87
CA GLY A 313 5.93 1.07 10.57
C GLY A 313 4.56 1.07 9.92
N ALA A 314 4.60 0.92 8.60
CA ALA A 314 3.44 0.70 7.75
C ALA A 314 3.80 -0.41 6.76
N SER A 315 3.83 -1.64 7.28
CA SER A 315 4.30 -2.80 6.56
C SER A 315 3.26 -3.30 5.56
N PRO A 316 3.65 -3.51 4.28
CA PRO A 316 2.77 -4.07 3.27
C PRO A 316 2.52 -5.56 3.47
N GLU A 317 3.37 -6.27 4.22
CA GLU A 317 3.46 -7.73 4.15
C GLU A 317 3.11 -8.41 5.48
N MET A 318 2.14 -9.32 5.42
CA MET A 318 1.86 -10.28 6.49
C MET A 318 3.02 -11.26 6.58
N PHE A 319 3.58 -11.47 7.77
CA PHE A 319 4.61 -12.49 7.95
C PHE A 319 3.97 -13.86 8.07
N VAL A 320 3.44 -14.21 9.26
CA VAL A 320 2.72 -15.46 9.51
C VAL A 320 1.47 -15.16 10.32
N ARG A 321 0.36 -15.73 9.88
CA ARG A 321 -0.87 -15.78 10.67
C ARG A 321 -1.29 -17.23 10.90
N VAL A 322 -1.61 -17.57 12.14
CA VAL A 322 -2.22 -18.83 12.53
C VAL A 322 -3.57 -18.53 13.17
N THR A 323 -4.64 -19.15 12.65
CA THR A 323 -5.99 -19.00 13.19
C THR A 323 -6.57 -20.35 13.61
N ASN A 324 -7.38 -20.30 14.68
CA ASN A 324 -7.97 -21.48 15.32
C ASN A 324 -6.92 -22.54 15.69
N GLY A 325 -5.70 -22.11 16.00
CA GLY A 325 -4.55 -22.96 16.35
C GLY A 325 -4.05 -23.90 15.24
N LYS A 326 -4.59 -23.84 14.01
CA LYS A 326 -4.31 -24.85 12.97
C LYS A 326 -4.13 -24.32 11.56
N ARG A 327 -4.84 -23.26 11.14
CA ARG A 327 -4.72 -22.74 9.76
C ARG A 327 -3.60 -21.73 9.70
N VAL A 328 -2.54 -22.02 8.94
CA VAL A 328 -1.39 -21.12 8.73
C VAL A 328 -1.52 -20.41 7.38
N GLU A 329 -1.24 -19.11 7.37
CA GLU A 329 -1.32 -18.25 6.18
C GLU A 329 -0.15 -17.29 6.10
N THR A 330 0.24 -16.98 4.86
CA THR A 330 1.19 -15.92 4.51
C THR A 330 0.77 -15.25 3.21
N CYS A 331 1.31 -14.06 2.95
CA CYS A 331 1.00 -13.29 1.73
C CYS A 331 2.29 -12.69 1.16
N PRO A 332 3.16 -13.48 0.50
CA PRO A 332 4.36 -12.94 -0.14
C PRO A 332 3.98 -11.89 -1.21
N ILE A 333 4.79 -10.82 -1.27
CA ILE A 333 4.58 -9.67 -2.14
C ILE A 333 5.82 -9.44 -3.00
N SER A 334 5.63 -9.25 -4.30
CA SER A 334 6.64 -8.69 -5.20
C SER A 334 5.91 -7.92 -6.30
N GLY A 335 6.62 -6.99 -6.94
CA GLY A 335 6.05 -6.07 -7.91
C GLY A 335 5.28 -4.93 -7.22
N THR A 336 5.72 -3.71 -7.46
CA THR A 336 5.09 -2.49 -6.93
C THR A 336 5.04 -1.44 -8.02
N ILE A 337 3.86 -0.88 -8.27
CA ILE A 337 3.71 0.23 -9.21
C ILE A 337 2.84 1.34 -8.61
N ARG A 338 3.03 2.58 -9.06
CA ARG A 338 2.25 3.72 -8.58
C ARG A 338 0.82 3.65 -9.13
N ARG A 339 -0.16 4.09 -8.35
CA ARG A 339 -1.52 4.35 -8.81
C ARG A 339 -1.54 5.43 -9.90
N GLY A 340 -2.36 5.24 -10.91
CA GLY A 340 -2.73 6.25 -11.88
C GLY A 340 -3.57 7.37 -11.25
N ARG A 341 -3.76 8.48 -11.96
CA ARG A 341 -4.62 9.59 -11.51
C ARG A 341 -6.10 9.25 -11.57
N ASN A 342 -6.47 8.26 -12.38
CA ASN A 342 -7.83 7.81 -12.61
C ASN A 342 -7.85 6.30 -12.94
N ALA A 343 -9.05 5.74 -13.11
CA ALA A 343 -9.24 4.31 -13.35
C ALA A 343 -8.62 3.81 -14.67
N ILE A 344 -8.47 4.66 -15.69
CA ILE A 344 -7.84 4.29 -16.97
C ILE A 344 -6.33 4.15 -16.79
N GLU A 345 -5.70 5.15 -16.17
CA GLU A 345 -4.28 5.06 -15.86
C GLU A 345 -3.99 3.90 -14.88
N ASP A 346 -4.85 3.64 -13.89
CA ASP A 346 -4.72 2.47 -13.02
C ASP A 346 -4.74 1.14 -13.82
N GLU A 347 -5.62 1.01 -14.81
CA GLU A 347 -5.67 -0.18 -15.68
C GLU A 347 -4.36 -0.36 -16.48
N GLU A 348 -3.83 0.74 -17.03
CA GLU A 348 -2.55 0.73 -17.73
C GLU A 348 -1.40 0.30 -16.79
N GLN A 349 -1.34 0.85 -15.57
CA GLN A 349 -0.32 0.48 -14.58
C GLN A 349 -0.44 -0.99 -14.14
N ILE A 350 -1.67 -1.48 -13.92
CA ILE A 350 -1.92 -2.89 -13.59
C ILE A 350 -1.42 -3.80 -14.71
N ARG A 351 -1.70 -3.43 -15.97
CA ARG A 351 -1.26 -4.20 -17.13
C ARG A 351 0.27 -4.23 -17.25
N ILE A 352 0.95 -3.13 -16.95
CA ILE A 352 2.43 -3.08 -16.89
C ILE A 352 2.92 -4.07 -15.83
N LEU A 353 2.39 -3.98 -14.60
CA LEU A 353 2.78 -4.85 -13.48
C LEU A 353 2.54 -6.34 -13.79
N LEU A 354 1.38 -6.69 -14.36
CA LEU A 354 1.05 -8.08 -14.70
C LEU A 354 1.88 -8.63 -15.88
N ASN A 355 2.44 -7.79 -16.73
CA ASN A 355 3.31 -8.22 -17.82
C ASN A 355 4.81 -8.14 -17.48
N SER A 356 5.16 -7.69 -16.28
CA SER A 356 6.53 -7.69 -15.79
C SER A 356 7.01 -9.11 -15.51
N LYS A 357 7.94 -9.61 -16.34
CA LYS A 357 8.55 -10.94 -16.18
C LYS A 357 9.48 -11.01 -14.96
N LYS A 358 10.13 -9.90 -14.61
CA LYS A 358 10.98 -9.78 -13.41
C LYS A 358 10.14 -10.02 -12.16
N ASP A 359 9.09 -9.21 -11.98
CA ASP A 359 8.21 -9.29 -10.81
C ASP A 359 7.50 -10.66 -10.71
N GLU A 360 7.14 -11.26 -11.85
CA GLU A 360 6.59 -12.62 -11.89
C GLU A 360 7.59 -13.68 -11.40
N ALA A 361 8.86 -13.57 -11.79
CA ALA A 361 9.91 -14.49 -11.39
C ALA A 361 10.22 -14.37 -9.88
N GLU A 362 10.39 -13.15 -9.38
CA GLU A 362 10.58 -12.87 -7.96
C GLU A 362 9.44 -13.45 -7.10
N LEU A 363 8.18 -13.13 -7.46
CA LEU A 363 7.04 -13.61 -6.68
C LEU A 363 6.94 -15.14 -6.72
N THR A 364 7.32 -15.76 -7.83
CA THR A 364 7.32 -17.22 -7.95
C THR A 364 8.33 -17.86 -7.00
N MET A 365 9.56 -17.33 -6.92
CA MET A 365 10.57 -17.84 -5.98
C MET A 365 10.15 -17.65 -4.52
N CYS A 366 9.62 -16.48 -4.18
CA CYS A 366 9.06 -16.21 -2.85
C CYS A 366 7.96 -17.23 -2.49
N SER A 367 7.07 -17.51 -3.43
CA SER A 367 5.95 -18.44 -3.24
C SER A 367 6.40 -19.89 -3.09
N ASP A 368 7.41 -20.33 -3.85
CA ASP A 368 7.92 -21.70 -3.75
C ASP A 368 8.67 -21.96 -2.44
N VAL A 369 9.46 -20.99 -1.95
CA VAL A 369 10.10 -21.11 -0.64
C VAL A 369 9.07 -21.08 0.48
N ASP A 370 8.06 -20.23 0.38
CA ASP A 370 6.97 -20.18 1.36
C ASP A 370 6.19 -21.51 1.43
N ARG A 371 5.90 -22.12 0.26
CA ARG A 371 5.32 -23.47 0.19
C ARG A 371 6.22 -24.53 0.81
N ASN A 372 7.53 -24.43 0.58
CA ASN A 372 8.51 -25.32 1.19
C ASN A 372 8.52 -25.17 2.72
N ASP A 373 8.52 -23.95 3.24
CA ASP A 373 8.50 -23.67 4.68
C ASP A 373 7.24 -24.21 5.36
N LYS A 374 6.06 -24.07 4.73
CA LYS A 374 4.82 -24.71 5.20
C LYS A 374 4.88 -26.23 5.12
N SER A 375 5.47 -26.80 4.08
CA SER A 375 5.49 -28.25 3.87
C SER A 375 6.22 -29.00 4.99
N ARG A 376 7.12 -28.34 5.72
CA ARG A 376 7.80 -28.91 6.90
C ARG A 376 6.87 -29.15 8.09
N ILE A 377 5.82 -28.35 8.23
CA ILE A 377 4.97 -28.28 9.43
C ILE A 377 3.49 -28.56 9.15
N CYS A 378 3.08 -28.59 7.89
CA CYS A 378 1.71 -28.80 7.49
C CYS A 378 1.42 -30.27 7.17
N GLU A 379 0.15 -30.63 7.21
CA GLU A 379 -0.30 -31.94 6.74
C GLU A 379 -0.04 -32.09 5.24
N PRO A 380 0.43 -33.26 4.79
CA PRO A 380 0.64 -33.52 3.36
C PRO A 380 -0.62 -33.20 2.53
N GLY A 381 -0.46 -32.41 1.47
CA GLY A 381 -1.55 -32.00 0.57
C GLY A 381 -2.43 -30.85 1.07
N SER A 382 -2.18 -30.30 2.27
CA SER A 382 -2.92 -29.14 2.78
C SER A 382 -2.37 -27.79 2.30
N VAL A 383 -1.11 -27.73 1.86
CA VAL A 383 -0.48 -26.49 1.38
C VAL A 383 -1.01 -26.11 0.00
N ARG A 384 -1.64 -24.94 -0.11
CA ARG A 384 -2.32 -24.48 -1.33
C ARG A 384 -2.06 -23.00 -1.60
N VAL A 385 -1.82 -22.69 -2.88
CA VAL A 385 -1.86 -21.31 -3.37
C VAL A 385 -3.31 -20.99 -3.71
N ILE A 386 -3.97 -20.18 -2.89
CA ILE A 386 -5.39 -19.80 -3.04
C ILE A 386 -5.57 -18.46 -3.77
N GLY A 387 -4.50 -17.67 -3.89
CA GLY A 387 -4.42 -16.51 -4.75
C GLY A 387 -3.04 -16.41 -5.39
N ARG A 388 -2.98 -16.17 -6.70
CA ARG A 388 -1.73 -15.97 -7.44
C ARG A 388 -1.77 -14.66 -8.21
N ARG A 389 -0.72 -13.84 -8.07
CA ARG A 389 -0.54 -12.52 -8.69
C ARG A 389 -1.80 -11.66 -8.55
N GLN A 390 -2.44 -11.73 -7.39
CA GLN A 390 -3.65 -10.96 -7.14
C GLN A 390 -3.28 -9.48 -7.00
N ILE A 391 -4.04 -8.63 -7.66
CA ILE A 391 -3.85 -7.19 -7.61
C ILE A 391 -4.42 -6.65 -6.31
N GLU A 392 -3.56 -6.08 -5.48
CA GLU A 392 -3.95 -5.30 -4.31
C GLU A 392 -3.71 -3.82 -4.56
N MET A 393 -4.80 -3.06 -4.65
CA MET A 393 -4.75 -1.62 -4.80
C MET A 393 -4.75 -0.93 -3.44
N TYR A 394 -3.73 -0.11 -3.20
CA TYR A 394 -3.61 0.80 -2.07
C TYR A 394 -3.85 2.23 -2.54
N SER A 395 -3.87 3.21 -1.62
CA SER A 395 -4.18 4.61 -1.98
C SER A 395 -3.17 5.23 -2.95
N ARG A 396 -1.90 4.78 -2.92
CA ARG A 396 -0.82 5.32 -3.76
C ARG A 396 -0.11 4.26 -4.62
N LEU A 397 -0.21 2.99 -4.25
CA LEU A 397 0.54 1.89 -4.86
C LEU A 397 -0.40 0.74 -5.25
N ILE A 398 0.06 -0.11 -6.16
CA ILE A 398 -0.55 -1.36 -6.57
C ILE A 398 0.52 -2.45 -6.41
N HIS A 399 0.15 -3.55 -5.77
CA HIS A 399 1.03 -4.71 -5.54
C HIS A 399 0.46 -5.98 -6.18
N THR A 400 1.35 -6.89 -6.56
CA THR A 400 0.98 -8.28 -6.82
C THR A 400 1.28 -9.14 -5.59
N VAL A 401 0.29 -9.94 -5.18
CA VAL A 401 0.35 -10.74 -3.95
C VAL A 401 -0.07 -12.18 -4.24
N ASP A 402 0.70 -13.14 -3.74
CA ASP A 402 0.29 -14.53 -3.65
C ASP A 402 -0.26 -14.80 -2.24
N HIS A 403 -1.25 -15.69 -2.12
CA HIS A 403 -1.82 -16.07 -0.82
C HIS A 403 -1.79 -17.57 -0.68
N ILE A 404 -1.04 -18.00 0.32
CA ILE A 404 -0.69 -19.39 0.52
C ILE A 404 -1.18 -19.79 1.90
N GLU A 405 -1.92 -20.89 1.96
CA GLU A 405 -2.41 -21.46 3.21
C GLU A 405 -1.95 -22.91 3.38
N GLY A 406 -1.99 -23.38 4.63
CA GLY A 406 -1.79 -24.77 4.99
C GLY A 406 -2.49 -25.10 6.31
N ARG A 407 -2.56 -26.39 6.64
CA ARG A 407 -3.06 -26.87 7.93
C ARG A 407 -1.92 -27.49 8.73
N LEU A 408 -1.63 -26.98 9.92
CA LEU A 408 -0.61 -27.52 10.81
C LEU A 408 -0.91 -28.97 11.15
N ARG A 409 0.09 -29.84 10.99
CA ARG A 409 -0.02 -31.26 11.36
C ARG A 409 -0.08 -31.43 12.87
N ASP A 410 -0.45 -32.61 13.33
CA ASP A 410 -0.49 -32.90 14.76
C ASP A 410 0.90 -32.83 15.38
N GLY A 411 0.96 -32.29 16.60
CA GLY A 411 2.21 -32.01 17.29
C GLY A 411 2.96 -30.76 16.80
N MET A 412 2.40 -29.95 15.90
CA MET A 412 2.92 -28.63 15.53
C MET A 412 2.05 -27.51 16.10
N ASP A 413 2.67 -26.38 16.42
CA ASP A 413 2.05 -25.19 17.02
C ASP A 413 2.34 -23.91 16.23
N GLY A 414 1.75 -22.78 16.65
CA GLY A 414 1.96 -21.49 16.00
C GLY A 414 3.40 -21.01 16.00
N LEU A 415 4.23 -21.45 16.97
CA LEU A 415 5.65 -21.09 17.00
C LEU A 415 6.42 -21.89 15.96
N ASP A 416 6.04 -23.15 15.67
CA ASP A 416 6.59 -23.90 14.54
C ASP A 416 6.28 -23.20 13.21
N ALA A 417 5.07 -22.66 13.07
CA ALA A 417 4.70 -21.83 11.93
C ALA A 417 5.59 -20.59 11.80
N PHE A 418 5.72 -19.81 12.88
CA PHE A 418 6.55 -18.63 12.91
C PHE A 418 8.03 -18.92 12.55
N LEU A 419 8.63 -19.91 13.21
CA LEU A 419 10.04 -20.25 13.06
C LEU A 419 10.39 -20.89 11.71
N SER A 420 9.48 -21.71 11.16
CA SER A 420 9.74 -22.35 9.86
C SER A 420 9.83 -21.32 8.73
N HIS A 421 9.08 -20.22 8.83
CA HIS A 421 9.10 -19.14 7.85
C HIS A 421 10.19 -18.09 8.14
N ALA A 422 10.77 -18.08 9.34
CA ALA A 422 11.78 -17.09 9.73
C ALA A 422 13.05 -17.24 8.86
N TRP A 423 13.51 -16.21 8.13
CA TRP A 423 12.72 -15.06 7.67
C TRP A 423 12.28 -15.23 6.21
N ALA A 424 11.29 -14.43 5.80
CA ALA A 424 10.74 -14.49 4.46
C ALA A 424 11.80 -14.18 3.40
N VAL A 425 11.64 -14.76 2.22
CA VAL A 425 12.57 -14.54 1.07
C VAL A 425 12.59 -13.08 0.66
N THR A 426 11.45 -12.40 0.75
CA THR A 426 11.26 -10.96 0.49
C THR A 426 12.19 -10.04 1.29
N VAL A 427 12.82 -10.56 2.35
CA VAL A 427 13.80 -9.84 3.17
C VAL A 427 15.11 -10.60 3.35
N THR A 428 15.27 -11.77 2.77
CA THR A 428 16.50 -12.57 2.87
C THR A 428 17.02 -12.87 1.48
N GLY A 429 16.42 -13.86 0.82
CA GLY A 429 16.78 -14.38 -0.48
C GLY A 429 16.64 -15.90 -0.52
N ALA A 430 17.11 -16.50 -1.61
CA ALA A 430 17.09 -17.93 -1.85
C ALA A 430 18.41 -18.40 -2.48
N PRO A 431 19.02 -19.50 -2.01
CA PRO A 431 18.69 -20.29 -0.81
C PRO A 431 18.84 -19.49 0.50
N LYS A 432 17.90 -19.62 1.43
CA LYS A 432 17.75 -18.73 2.60
C LYS A 432 19.03 -18.56 3.43
N LEU A 433 19.67 -19.67 3.84
CA LEU A 433 20.89 -19.63 4.66
C LEU A 433 22.06 -18.94 3.94
N TRP A 434 22.22 -19.21 2.64
CA TRP A 434 23.30 -18.62 1.83
C TRP A 434 23.05 -17.13 1.59
N ALA A 435 21.79 -16.73 1.37
CA ALA A 435 21.41 -15.33 1.27
C ALA A 435 21.64 -14.58 2.59
N MET A 436 21.32 -15.18 3.74
CA MET A 436 21.60 -14.60 5.06
C MET A 436 23.11 -14.45 5.31
N GLN A 437 23.94 -15.43 4.91
CA GLN A 437 25.40 -15.31 4.98
C GLN A 437 25.92 -14.21 4.06
N PHE A 438 25.39 -14.09 2.84
CA PHE A 438 25.76 -13.00 1.94
C PHE A 438 25.44 -11.63 2.55
N ILE A 439 24.26 -11.48 3.15
CA ILE A 439 23.84 -10.26 3.86
C ILE A 439 24.82 -9.94 5.00
N GLU A 440 25.13 -10.92 5.84
CA GLU A 440 26.10 -10.77 6.95
C GLU A 440 27.49 -10.37 6.46
N ASP A 441 27.89 -10.85 5.29
CA ASP A 441 29.21 -10.58 4.69
C ASP A 441 29.33 -9.20 4.03
N HIS A 442 28.22 -8.65 3.52
CA HIS A 442 28.25 -7.51 2.59
C HIS A 442 27.49 -6.27 3.10
N GLU A 443 26.60 -6.39 4.08
CA GLU A 443 26.03 -5.21 4.74
C GLU A 443 27.05 -4.53 5.66
N LYS A 444 26.75 -3.30 6.07
CA LYS A 444 27.65 -2.50 6.92
C LYS A 444 27.28 -2.50 8.40
N SER A 445 26.10 -2.97 8.72
CA SER A 445 25.56 -2.99 10.08
C SER A 445 24.52 -4.09 10.23
N CYS A 446 24.36 -4.61 11.45
CA CYS A 446 23.31 -5.57 11.78
C CYS A 446 21.92 -5.00 11.51
N ARG A 447 20.96 -5.87 11.20
CA ARG A 447 19.59 -5.46 10.84
C ARG A 447 18.73 -5.07 12.04
N ALA A 448 19.10 -5.52 13.25
CA ALA A 448 18.29 -5.38 14.45
C ALA A 448 16.85 -5.84 14.18
N TRP A 449 15.91 -4.91 14.03
CA TRP A 449 14.51 -5.21 13.79
C TRP A 449 14.16 -5.41 12.32
N TYR A 450 14.90 -4.86 11.35
CA TYR A 450 14.53 -4.91 9.92
C TYR A 450 14.53 -6.35 9.37
N GLY A 451 13.47 -6.73 8.66
CA GLY A 451 13.30 -8.09 8.12
C GLY A 451 12.93 -9.14 9.16
N GLY A 452 12.76 -8.73 10.42
CA GLY A 452 12.09 -9.53 11.46
C GLY A 452 10.57 -9.37 11.39
N ALA A 453 9.90 -9.36 12.55
CA ALA A 453 8.46 -9.24 12.63
C ALA A 453 7.98 -8.40 13.83
N VAL A 454 6.73 -7.95 13.76
CA VAL A 454 5.96 -7.41 14.89
C VAL A 454 4.59 -8.08 14.94
N GLY A 455 4.00 -8.18 16.13
CA GLY A 455 2.68 -8.76 16.29
C GLY A 455 2.51 -9.48 17.62
N ALA A 456 1.78 -10.60 17.60
CA ALA A 456 1.42 -11.32 18.80
C ALA A 456 1.50 -12.85 18.69
N PHE A 457 1.86 -13.48 19.80
CA PHE A 457 1.58 -14.87 20.12
C PHE A 457 0.47 -14.92 21.17
N LEU A 458 -0.68 -15.49 20.82
CA LEU A 458 -1.85 -15.49 21.68
C LEU A 458 -1.93 -16.75 22.54
N MET A 459 -2.56 -16.64 23.70
CA MET A 459 -2.68 -17.75 24.65
C MET A 459 -3.67 -18.84 24.21
N ASN A 460 -4.45 -18.59 23.17
CA ASN A 460 -5.24 -19.61 22.47
C ASN A 460 -4.44 -20.40 21.42
N GLY A 461 -3.16 -20.06 21.20
CA GLY A 461 -2.28 -20.70 20.22
C GLY A 461 -2.23 -20.00 18.85
N ASP A 462 -3.02 -18.95 18.64
CA ASP A 462 -2.99 -18.16 17.40
C ASP A 462 -1.76 -17.26 17.33
N VAL A 463 -1.38 -16.93 16.10
CA VAL A 463 -0.26 -16.03 15.79
C VAL A 463 -0.75 -14.99 14.80
N ASN A 464 -0.40 -13.73 15.01
CA ASN A 464 -0.71 -12.67 14.06
C ASN A 464 0.47 -11.72 13.96
N THR A 465 1.21 -11.80 12.86
CA THR A 465 2.47 -11.05 12.69
C THR A 465 2.60 -10.45 11.29
N GLY A 466 3.20 -9.26 11.24
CA GLY A 466 3.62 -8.59 10.01
C GLY A 466 5.14 -8.43 9.99
N LEU A 467 5.74 -8.41 8.79
CA LEU A 467 7.18 -8.17 8.67
C LEU A 467 7.51 -6.71 9.04
N THR A 468 8.70 -6.48 9.59
CA THR A 468 9.24 -5.13 9.85
C THR A 468 9.86 -4.53 8.60
N LEU A 469 9.01 -4.34 7.59
CA LEU A 469 9.28 -3.61 6.37
C LEU A 469 8.71 -2.20 6.46
N ARG A 470 9.24 -1.25 5.67
CA ARG A 470 8.81 0.17 5.71
C ARG A 470 8.68 0.68 7.15
N THR A 471 9.73 0.41 7.93
CA THR A 471 9.80 0.64 9.37
C THR A 471 10.89 1.66 9.69
N ILE A 472 10.56 2.61 10.55
CA ILE A 472 11.47 3.55 11.19
C ILE A 472 11.80 2.97 12.56
N ARG A 473 13.08 2.77 12.83
CA ARG A 473 13.59 2.50 14.17
C ARG A 473 14.10 3.82 14.74
N LEU A 474 13.45 4.32 15.79
CA LEU A 474 13.97 5.46 16.55
C LEU A 474 14.75 4.92 17.73
N LYS A 475 16.03 5.26 17.85
CA LYS A 475 16.86 4.88 18.99
C LYS A 475 17.72 6.06 19.42
N ASP A 476 17.71 6.37 20.72
CA ASP A 476 18.52 7.45 21.31
C ASP A 476 18.38 8.80 20.57
N GLY A 477 17.15 9.10 20.13
CA GLY A 477 16.81 10.32 19.42
C GLY A 477 17.22 10.37 17.94
N ILE A 478 17.68 9.26 17.35
CA ILE A 478 18.03 9.13 15.93
C ILE A 478 17.05 8.16 15.24
N ALA A 479 16.56 8.54 14.07
CA ALA A 479 15.74 7.68 13.22
C ALA A 479 16.63 6.92 12.23
N GLU A 480 16.46 5.59 12.19
CA GLU A 480 17.09 4.69 11.24
C GLU A 480 16.01 4.11 10.31
N VAL A 481 16.21 4.26 9.01
CA VAL A 481 15.34 3.70 7.97
C VAL A 481 16.18 2.79 7.10
N ARG A 482 15.98 1.48 7.22
CA ARG A 482 16.62 0.51 6.33
C ARG A 482 15.71 0.17 5.16
N ALA A 483 16.27 0.18 3.96
CA ALA A 483 15.58 -0.23 2.74
C ALA A 483 16.48 -1.16 1.90
N GLY A 484 15.88 -2.21 1.37
CA GLY A 484 16.52 -3.19 0.48
C GLY A 484 15.71 -3.40 -0.79
N ALA A 485 16.37 -3.97 -1.79
CA ALA A 485 15.80 -4.34 -3.08
C ALA A 485 16.08 -5.82 -3.32
N THR A 486 15.13 -6.47 -3.99
CA THR A 486 15.28 -7.87 -4.37
C THR A 486 16.21 -7.93 -5.56
N LEU A 487 17.36 -8.59 -5.39
CA LEU A 487 18.35 -8.72 -6.44
C LEU A 487 18.21 -10.08 -7.12
N LEU A 488 18.19 -10.05 -8.45
CA LEU A 488 18.25 -11.20 -9.33
C LEU A 488 19.49 -11.12 -10.24
N TYR A 489 19.72 -12.18 -11.01
CA TYR A 489 20.81 -12.20 -11.99
C TYR A 489 20.74 -11.06 -13.02
N ASP A 490 19.55 -10.65 -13.40
CA ASP A 490 19.27 -9.59 -14.37
C ASP A 490 18.99 -8.21 -13.74
N SER A 491 19.21 -8.07 -12.42
CA SER A 491 19.13 -6.77 -11.74
C SER A 491 20.13 -5.76 -12.31
N VAL A 492 19.68 -4.52 -12.48
CA VAL A 492 20.49 -3.39 -12.95
C VAL A 492 20.95 -2.58 -11.72
N PRO A 493 22.25 -2.55 -11.40
CA PRO A 493 22.76 -1.97 -10.15
C PRO A 493 22.23 -0.58 -9.80
N GLU A 494 22.20 0.34 -10.76
CA GLU A 494 21.76 1.71 -10.56
C GLU A 494 20.25 1.82 -10.31
N ASP A 495 19.46 0.91 -10.87
CA ASP A 495 18.01 0.94 -10.69
C ASP A 495 17.62 0.34 -9.34
N GLU A 496 18.33 -0.69 -8.87
CA GLU A 496 18.12 -1.25 -7.52
C GLU A 496 18.52 -0.25 -6.43
N GLU A 497 19.61 0.52 -6.62
CA GLU A 497 19.97 1.61 -5.70
C GLU A 497 18.85 2.66 -5.63
N LYS A 498 18.35 3.14 -6.79
CA LYS A 498 17.21 4.08 -6.82
C LYS A 498 15.96 3.51 -6.16
N GLU A 499 15.69 2.21 -6.32
CA GLU A 499 14.55 1.56 -5.70
C GLU A 499 14.63 1.61 -4.17
N THR A 500 15.80 1.32 -3.59
CA THR A 500 15.98 1.41 -2.13
C THR A 500 15.83 2.84 -1.61
N GLU A 501 16.35 3.84 -2.32
CA GLU A 501 16.17 5.25 -1.99
C GLU A 501 14.69 5.67 -2.07
N LEU A 502 13.98 5.22 -3.11
CA LEU A 502 12.55 5.48 -3.27
C LEU A 502 11.74 4.84 -2.12
N LYS A 503 12.03 3.59 -1.76
CA LYS A 503 11.40 2.88 -0.64
C LYS A 503 11.62 3.62 0.69
N ALA A 504 12.81 4.18 0.91
CA ALA A 504 13.14 4.95 2.11
C ALA A 504 12.53 6.36 2.13
N SER A 505 12.39 7.00 0.96
CA SER A 505 11.99 8.40 0.82
C SER A 505 10.65 8.73 1.50
N ALA A 506 9.68 7.80 1.45
CA ALA A 506 8.39 7.98 2.09
C ALA A 506 8.51 8.05 3.63
N LEU A 507 9.37 7.20 4.22
CA LEU A 507 9.59 7.20 5.66
C LEU A 507 10.38 8.46 6.10
N ILE A 508 11.38 8.85 5.31
CA ILE A 508 12.16 10.07 5.54
C ILE A 508 11.26 11.31 5.48
N SER A 509 10.36 11.39 4.49
CA SER A 509 9.33 12.44 4.40
C SER A 509 8.42 12.43 5.63
N ALA A 510 7.98 11.26 6.11
CA ALA A 510 7.18 11.16 7.32
C ALA A 510 7.89 11.73 8.56
N ILE A 511 9.21 11.51 8.68
CA ILE A 511 10.04 12.03 9.77
C ILE A 511 10.20 13.54 9.68
N ARG A 512 10.59 14.06 8.50
CA ARG A 512 10.88 15.49 8.29
C ARG A 512 9.65 16.38 8.33
N GLU A 513 8.51 15.86 7.87
CA GLU A 513 7.25 16.61 7.82
C GLU A 513 6.37 16.39 9.05
N ALA A 514 6.81 15.55 10.00
CA ALA A 514 6.13 15.41 11.28
C ALA A 514 6.03 16.79 11.96
N GLY A 515 4.84 17.13 12.47
CA GLY A 515 4.55 18.43 13.08
C GLY A 515 4.05 19.51 12.11
N ASN A 516 4.21 19.34 10.80
CA ASN A 516 3.57 20.21 9.82
C ASN A 516 2.12 19.74 9.59
N ALA A 517 1.14 20.54 10.02
CA ALA A 517 -0.26 20.26 9.71
C ALA A 517 -0.45 20.15 8.19
N PRO A 518 -1.12 19.11 7.66
CA PRO A 518 -1.40 19.06 6.25
C PRO A 518 -2.37 20.20 5.90
N VAL A 519 -1.90 21.15 5.09
CA VAL A 519 -2.78 21.91 4.21
C VAL A 519 -3.42 20.87 3.31
N ALA A 520 -4.70 20.59 3.52
CA ALA A 520 -5.48 19.83 2.55
C ALA A 520 -5.27 20.53 1.20
N THR A 521 -4.59 19.85 0.28
CA THR A 521 -4.48 20.33 -1.09
C THR A 521 -5.90 20.44 -1.62
N ALA A 522 -6.38 21.69 -1.65
CA ALA A 522 -7.61 22.06 -2.30
C ALA A 522 -7.60 21.42 -3.69
N SER A 523 -8.71 20.80 -4.08
CA SER A 523 -8.92 20.42 -5.47
C SER A 523 -8.56 21.63 -6.32
N VAL A 524 -7.59 21.49 -7.21
CA VAL A 524 -7.29 22.53 -8.19
C VAL A 524 -8.58 22.80 -8.93
N VAL A 525 -9.22 23.92 -8.61
CA VAL A 525 -10.35 24.44 -9.37
C VAL A 525 -9.74 24.78 -10.72
N ARG A 526 -10.00 23.95 -11.74
CA ARG A 526 -9.63 24.30 -13.12
C ARG A 526 -10.25 25.67 -13.39
N GLU A 527 -9.45 26.62 -13.88
CA GLU A 527 -9.97 27.93 -14.27
C GLU A 527 -11.13 27.70 -15.27
N ALA A 528 -12.24 28.40 -15.05
CA ALA A 528 -13.43 28.28 -15.89
C ALA A 528 -13.21 29.01 -17.22
N ILE A 529 -12.37 28.43 -18.08
CA ILE A 529 -11.95 28.96 -19.38
C ILE A 529 -13.13 29.32 -20.28
N GLY A 530 -14.24 28.59 -20.17
CA GLY A 530 -15.48 28.81 -20.91
C GLY A 530 -16.49 29.72 -20.21
N ALA A 531 -16.19 30.27 -19.04
CA ALA A 531 -17.12 31.13 -18.29
C ALA A 531 -17.63 32.29 -19.15
N GLY A 532 -18.95 32.46 -19.20
CA GLY A 532 -19.62 33.50 -20.00
C GLY A 532 -19.66 33.22 -21.50
N THR A 533 -19.25 32.04 -21.96
CA THR A 533 -19.41 31.58 -23.35
C THR A 533 -20.70 30.78 -23.49
N ARG A 534 -21.56 31.16 -24.44
CA ARG A 534 -22.76 30.40 -24.80
C ARG A 534 -22.49 29.50 -26.00
N ILE A 535 -22.80 28.22 -25.86
CA ILE A 535 -22.55 27.21 -26.89
C ILE A 535 -23.89 26.58 -27.29
N VAL A 536 -24.17 26.60 -28.60
CA VAL A 536 -25.25 25.77 -29.17
C VAL A 536 -24.61 24.51 -29.73
N LEU A 537 -25.02 23.36 -29.22
CA LEU A 537 -24.60 22.05 -29.70
C LEU A 537 -25.73 21.42 -30.51
N VAL A 538 -25.51 21.18 -31.80
CA VAL A 538 -26.49 20.58 -32.71
C VAL A 538 -26.36 19.06 -32.64
N ASP A 539 -27.34 18.40 -32.03
CA ASP A 539 -27.47 16.94 -31.88
C ASP A 539 -27.97 16.31 -33.19
N HIS A 540 -27.14 15.48 -33.83
CA HIS A 540 -27.48 14.71 -35.04
C HIS A 540 -27.89 13.27 -34.70
N GLU A 541 -28.59 13.07 -33.57
CA GLU A 541 -29.11 11.79 -33.11
C GLU A 541 -28.01 10.79 -32.69
N ASP A 542 -26.89 11.30 -32.14
CA ASP A 542 -25.83 10.48 -31.58
C ASP A 542 -26.03 10.21 -30.09
N SER A 543 -25.76 8.99 -29.65
CA SER A 543 -25.90 8.59 -28.24
C SER A 543 -24.85 9.21 -27.31
N PHE A 544 -23.74 9.74 -27.84
CA PHE A 544 -22.64 10.37 -27.10
C PHE A 544 -22.79 11.88 -26.91
N VAL A 545 -23.84 12.48 -27.49
CA VAL A 545 -24.01 13.94 -27.56
C VAL A 545 -24.02 14.63 -26.19
N HIS A 546 -24.57 13.99 -25.17
CA HIS A 546 -24.62 14.55 -23.82
C HIS A 546 -23.29 14.45 -23.08
N THR A 547 -22.44 13.47 -23.40
CA THR A 547 -21.07 13.39 -22.88
C THR A 547 -20.23 14.53 -23.45
N LEU A 548 -20.33 14.76 -24.76
CA LEU A 548 -19.68 15.90 -25.41
C LEU A 548 -20.17 17.23 -24.84
N ALA A 549 -21.49 17.41 -24.72
CA ALA A 549 -22.07 18.60 -24.09
C ALA A 549 -21.58 18.80 -22.64
N ASN A 550 -21.43 17.71 -21.88
CA ASN A 550 -20.90 17.76 -20.52
C ASN A 550 -19.44 18.23 -20.48
N TYR A 551 -18.59 17.79 -21.41
CA TYR A 551 -17.20 18.25 -21.47
C TYR A 551 -17.13 19.77 -21.73
N PHE A 552 -17.97 20.29 -22.62
CA PHE A 552 -18.09 21.75 -22.82
C PHE A 552 -18.63 22.46 -21.57
N ARG A 553 -19.58 21.89 -20.82
CA ARG A 553 -20.07 22.48 -19.56
C ARG A 553 -19.00 22.51 -18.46
N GLN A 554 -18.12 21.51 -18.42
CA GLN A 554 -17.03 21.43 -17.43
C GLN A 554 -15.99 22.55 -17.59
N THR A 555 -15.91 23.20 -18.74
CA THR A 555 -15.07 24.40 -18.92
C THR A 555 -15.71 25.66 -18.31
N GLY A 556 -16.97 25.58 -17.85
CA GLY A 556 -17.75 26.71 -17.35
C GLY A 556 -18.68 27.34 -18.39
N ALA A 557 -18.73 26.83 -19.62
CA ALA A 557 -19.61 27.34 -20.67
C ALA A 557 -21.08 26.96 -20.47
N GLU A 558 -21.99 27.83 -20.91
CA GLU A 558 -23.43 27.55 -20.97
C GLU A 558 -23.75 26.81 -22.26
N VAL A 559 -24.14 25.52 -22.16
CA VAL A 559 -24.36 24.66 -23.33
C VAL A 559 -25.83 24.30 -23.51
N LYS A 560 -26.43 24.78 -24.61
CA LYS A 560 -27.76 24.39 -25.08
C LYS A 560 -27.66 23.36 -26.20
N THR A 561 -28.33 22.23 -26.04
CA THR A 561 -28.37 21.18 -27.08
C THR A 561 -29.66 21.29 -27.89
N LEU A 562 -29.56 21.45 -29.21
CA LEU A 562 -30.68 21.50 -30.14
C LEU A 562 -30.63 20.29 -31.06
N ARG A 563 -31.75 19.57 -31.21
CA ARG A 563 -31.80 18.36 -32.02
C ARG A 563 -32.10 18.67 -33.48
N ALA A 564 -31.20 18.26 -34.37
CA ALA A 564 -31.41 18.21 -35.81
C ALA A 564 -31.94 16.82 -36.17
N SER A 565 -33.25 16.69 -36.40
CA SER A 565 -33.81 15.38 -36.76
C SER A 565 -33.47 14.99 -38.19
N LYS A 566 -33.28 13.69 -38.42
CA LYS A 566 -33.06 13.15 -39.77
C LYS A 566 -34.12 13.64 -40.76
N GLY A 567 -33.67 14.09 -41.93
CA GLY A 567 -34.48 14.63 -43.02
C GLY A 567 -34.97 16.07 -42.82
N LYS A 568 -34.83 16.64 -41.63
CA LYS A 568 -35.33 17.99 -41.30
C LYS A 568 -34.23 19.01 -41.02
N GLY A 569 -33.09 18.57 -40.48
CA GLY A 569 -32.02 19.46 -40.06
C GLY A 569 -32.43 20.38 -38.91
N ILE A 570 -31.73 21.51 -38.77
CA ILE A 570 -32.02 22.53 -37.76
C ILE A 570 -32.28 23.90 -38.40
N ASP A 571 -33.25 24.64 -37.85
CA ASP A 571 -33.58 25.98 -38.32
C ASP A 571 -32.55 27.01 -37.82
N ALA A 572 -32.07 27.87 -38.72
CA ALA A 572 -31.18 28.98 -38.42
C ALA A 572 -31.78 29.94 -37.38
N ALA A 573 -33.11 30.15 -37.41
CA ALA A 573 -33.79 30.99 -36.44
C ALA A 573 -33.68 30.45 -35.00
N LEU A 574 -33.68 29.12 -34.83
CA LEU A 574 -33.50 28.48 -33.52
C LEU A 574 -32.06 28.64 -33.00
N ILE A 575 -31.06 28.55 -33.90
CA ILE A 575 -29.67 28.80 -33.54
C ILE A 575 -29.49 30.27 -33.12
N ALA A 576 -30.04 31.20 -33.90
CA ALA A 576 -29.93 32.63 -33.62
C ALA A 576 -30.61 33.05 -32.31
N ALA A 577 -31.75 32.44 -31.96
CA ALA A 577 -32.50 32.73 -30.74
C ALA A 577 -31.69 32.49 -29.45
N GLU A 578 -30.79 31.50 -29.45
CA GLU A 578 -29.95 31.14 -28.31
C GLU A 578 -28.71 32.06 -28.17
N ARG A 579 -28.44 32.91 -29.16
CA ARG A 579 -27.31 33.87 -29.19
C ARG A 579 -25.96 33.20 -28.84
N PRO A 580 -25.55 32.14 -29.54
CA PRO A 580 -24.30 31.44 -29.25
C PRO A 580 -23.07 32.27 -29.61
N ASP A 581 -21.98 32.03 -28.87
CA ASP A 581 -20.62 32.45 -29.21
C ASP A 581 -19.86 31.37 -29.99
N LEU A 582 -20.33 30.11 -29.93
CA LEU A 582 -19.77 28.95 -30.63
C LEU A 582 -20.89 27.97 -31.03
N LEU A 583 -20.84 27.48 -32.27
CA LEU A 583 -21.68 26.39 -32.73
C LEU A 583 -20.88 25.07 -32.73
N VAL A 584 -21.38 24.05 -32.04
CA VAL A 584 -20.77 22.72 -32.04
C VAL A 584 -21.63 21.76 -32.85
N MET A 585 -21.04 21.16 -33.88
CA MET A 585 -21.67 20.11 -34.68
C MET A 585 -21.29 18.75 -34.11
N SER A 586 -22.28 18.09 -33.51
CA SER A 586 -22.07 16.78 -32.87
C SER A 586 -21.79 15.67 -33.88
N PRO A 587 -21.30 14.52 -33.41
CA PRO A 587 -21.34 13.27 -34.17
C PRO A 587 -22.75 12.86 -34.57
N GLY A 588 -22.87 11.84 -35.43
CA GLY A 588 -24.14 11.28 -35.83
C GLY A 588 -23.97 10.09 -36.78
N PRO A 589 -25.02 9.27 -36.96
CA PRO A 589 -25.03 8.16 -37.91
C PRO A 589 -25.16 8.67 -39.36
N GLY A 590 -25.01 7.79 -40.34
CA GLY A 590 -25.33 8.12 -41.75
C GLY A 590 -24.38 9.15 -42.38
N ASN A 591 -24.92 10.01 -43.23
CA ASN A 591 -24.17 11.01 -44.00
C ASN A 591 -24.58 12.44 -43.60
N PRO A 592 -23.73 13.47 -43.80
CA PRO A 592 -24.09 14.85 -43.47
C PRO A 592 -25.37 15.35 -44.15
N ALA A 593 -25.67 14.87 -45.36
CA ALA A 593 -26.90 15.18 -46.09
C ALA A 593 -28.17 14.71 -45.36
N ASP A 594 -28.10 13.61 -44.59
CA ASP A 594 -29.25 13.08 -43.83
C ASP A 594 -29.78 14.09 -42.81
N PHE A 595 -28.93 15.02 -42.34
CA PHE A 595 -29.28 16.04 -41.36
C PHE A 595 -29.24 17.46 -41.92
N GLN A 596 -29.14 17.60 -43.25
CA GLN A 596 -29.02 18.90 -43.91
C GLN A 596 -27.86 19.76 -43.36
N CYS A 597 -26.74 19.14 -42.96
CA CYS A 597 -25.67 19.87 -42.25
C CYS A 597 -25.08 21.04 -43.06
N ALA A 598 -25.10 20.98 -44.40
CA ALA A 598 -24.69 22.09 -45.26
C ALA A 598 -25.50 23.37 -44.99
N ARG A 599 -26.80 23.24 -44.69
CA ARG A 599 -27.67 24.36 -44.32
C ARG A 599 -27.26 24.95 -42.96
N THR A 600 -26.93 24.09 -42.00
CA THR A 600 -26.45 24.51 -40.67
C THR A 600 -25.13 25.27 -40.75
N ILE A 601 -24.19 24.78 -41.57
CA ILE A 601 -22.90 25.44 -41.80
C ILE A 601 -23.08 26.78 -42.53
N ALA A 602 -23.95 26.84 -43.54
CA ALA A 602 -24.27 28.10 -44.22
C ALA A 602 -24.85 29.14 -43.26
N ALA A 603 -25.80 28.74 -42.40
CA ALA A 603 -26.37 29.60 -41.38
C ALA A 603 -25.31 30.09 -40.37
N ALA A 604 -24.39 29.23 -39.94
CA ALA A 604 -23.30 29.63 -39.06
C ALA A 604 -22.41 30.71 -39.69
N ARG A 605 -22.08 30.58 -40.99
CA ARG A 605 -21.29 31.56 -41.74
C ARG A 605 -22.04 32.89 -41.92
N GLU A 606 -23.34 32.85 -42.22
CA GLU A 606 -24.18 34.05 -42.31
C GLU A 606 -24.26 34.81 -40.99
N LEU A 607 -24.27 34.08 -39.87
CA LEU A 607 -24.28 34.64 -38.52
C LEU A 607 -22.88 35.02 -37.99
N GLY A 608 -21.81 34.74 -38.75
CA GLY A 608 -20.42 35.00 -38.33
C GLY A 608 -19.96 34.15 -37.14
N LEU A 609 -20.57 32.98 -36.94
CA LEU A 609 -20.29 32.12 -35.79
C LEU A 609 -19.07 31.22 -36.02
N PRO A 610 -18.16 31.10 -35.04
CA PRO A 610 -17.19 30.02 -34.98
C PRO A 610 -17.88 28.65 -34.94
N VAL A 611 -17.26 27.64 -35.57
CA VAL A 611 -17.81 26.28 -35.62
C VAL A 611 -16.78 25.23 -35.25
N PHE A 612 -17.14 24.36 -34.31
CA PHE A 612 -16.37 23.15 -33.97
C PHE A 612 -17.12 21.88 -34.37
N GLY A 613 -16.51 21.02 -35.18
CA GLY A 613 -17.13 19.78 -35.65
C GLY A 613 -16.52 18.52 -35.02
N VAL A 614 -17.35 17.55 -34.67
CA VAL A 614 -16.89 16.23 -34.19
C VAL A 614 -17.49 15.12 -35.06
N CYS A 615 -16.65 14.21 -35.56
CA CYS A 615 -17.02 13.07 -36.40
C CYS A 615 -17.88 13.47 -37.62
N LEU A 616 -19.21 13.27 -37.58
CA LEU A 616 -20.14 13.76 -38.61
C LEU A 616 -20.01 15.28 -38.84
N GLY A 617 -19.70 16.05 -37.79
CA GLY A 617 -19.42 17.48 -37.90
C GLY A 617 -18.20 17.81 -38.77
N LEU A 618 -17.12 17.03 -38.69
CA LEU A 618 -15.97 17.18 -39.60
C LEU A 618 -16.39 16.85 -41.04
N GLN A 619 -17.11 15.75 -41.21
CA GLN A 619 -17.57 15.28 -42.51
C GLN A 619 -18.47 16.33 -43.19
N ALA A 620 -19.39 16.92 -42.41
CA ALA A 620 -20.25 18.02 -42.84
C ALA A 620 -19.45 19.25 -43.30
N MET A 621 -18.41 19.63 -42.56
CA MET A 621 -17.53 20.74 -42.95
C MET A 621 -16.83 20.47 -44.28
N VAL A 622 -16.32 19.25 -44.48
CA VAL A 622 -15.67 18.92 -45.76
C VAL A 622 -16.64 19.02 -46.93
N GLU A 623 -17.85 18.45 -46.81
CA GLU A 623 -18.84 18.51 -47.89
C GLU A 623 -19.35 19.94 -48.15
N ALA A 624 -19.62 20.72 -47.11
CA ALA A 624 -20.15 22.09 -47.25
C ALA A 624 -19.19 23.05 -47.98
N PHE A 625 -17.89 22.77 -47.94
CA PHE A 625 -16.85 23.52 -48.66
C PHE A 625 -16.45 22.87 -50.00
N GLY A 626 -17.25 21.91 -50.49
CA GLY A 626 -17.08 21.29 -51.81
C GLY A 626 -16.10 20.12 -51.85
N GLY A 627 -15.70 19.58 -50.70
CA GLY A 627 -14.88 18.38 -50.60
C GLY A 627 -15.68 17.09 -50.80
N ARG A 628 -14.99 15.95 -50.75
CA ARG A 628 -15.60 14.61 -50.81
C ARG A 628 -15.27 13.77 -49.59
N LEU A 629 -16.18 12.87 -49.24
CA LEU A 629 -15.96 11.82 -48.26
C LEU A 629 -15.66 10.50 -48.97
N ALA A 630 -14.81 9.70 -48.36
CA ALA A 630 -14.56 8.31 -48.75
C ALA A 630 -14.99 7.38 -47.63
N GLN A 631 -15.20 6.10 -47.97
CA GLN A 631 -15.53 5.07 -47.00
C GLN A 631 -14.29 4.19 -46.72
N LEU A 632 -14.04 3.92 -45.45
CA LEU A 632 -12.97 3.01 -45.04
C LEU A 632 -13.27 1.59 -45.53
N ALA A 633 -12.25 0.89 -46.04
CA ALA A 633 -12.36 -0.52 -46.39
C ALA A 633 -12.68 -1.40 -45.16
N VAL A 634 -12.15 -1.02 -43.99
CA VAL A 634 -12.46 -1.63 -42.70
C VAL A 634 -12.95 -0.53 -41.74
N PRO A 635 -14.23 -0.55 -41.32
CA PRO A 635 -14.76 0.43 -40.38
C PRO A 635 -14.10 0.39 -39.00
N TYR A 636 -14.03 1.56 -38.35
CA TYR A 636 -13.55 1.70 -36.97
C TYR A 636 -14.69 2.17 -36.08
N HIS A 637 -15.31 1.24 -35.35
CA HIS A 637 -16.39 1.49 -34.39
C HIS A 637 -15.94 1.07 -32.99
N GLY A 638 -15.68 2.04 -32.11
CA GLY A 638 -15.23 1.75 -30.75
C GLY A 638 -13.81 1.24 -30.65
N LYS A 639 -12.90 1.73 -31.51
CA LYS A 639 -11.50 1.29 -31.55
C LYS A 639 -10.53 2.45 -31.28
N PRO A 640 -9.50 2.27 -30.43
CA PRO A 640 -8.47 3.27 -30.24
C PRO A 640 -7.53 3.33 -31.45
N SER A 641 -6.92 4.48 -31.71
CA SER A 641 -5.86 4.63 -32.70
C SER A 641 -4.88 5.71 -32.29
N LYS A 642 -3.60 5.50 -32.59
CA LYS A 642 -2.56 6.53 -32.49
C LYS A 642 -2.70 7.51 -33.65
N VAL A 643 -2.62 8.79 -33.33
CA VAL A 643 -2.77 9.90 -34.28
C VAL A 643 -1.62 10.87 -34.08
N ALA A 644 -0.92 11.20 -35.16
CA ALA A 644 0.07 12.26 -35.18
C ALA A 644 -0.64 13.61 -35.26
N VAL A 645 -0.23 14.56 -34.42
CA VAL A 645 -0.82 15.91 -34.36
C VAL A 645 0.21 16.98 -34.71
N SER A 646 -0.26 18.06 -35.34
CA SER A 646 0.59 19.18 -35.75
C SER A 646 0.89 20.12 -34.57
N ALA A 647 2.17 20.42 -34.35
CA ALA A 647 2.61 21.37 -33.32
C ALA A 647 2.08 22.81 -33.51
N ASN A 648 1.66 23.16 -34.73
CA ASN A 648 1.11 24.48 -35.07
C ASN A 648 -0.43 24.48 -35.15
N SER A 649 -1.09 23.51 -34.52
CA SER A 649 -2.55 23.40 -34.44
C SER A 649 -3.10 24.18 -33.26
N LEU A 650 -4.23 24.83 -33.49
CA LEU A 650 -5.04 25.45 -32.43
C LEU A 650 -5.62 24.38 -31.50
N LEU A 651 -6.17 23.28 -32.05
CA LEU A 651 -6.82 22.23 -31.27
C LEU A 651 -5.86 21.42 -30.41
N PHE A 652 -4.63 21.21 -30.86
CA PHE A 652 -3.66 20.32 -30.20
C PHE A 652 -2.56 21.04 -29.41
N ALA A 653 -2.74 22.35 -29.16
CA ALA A 653 -1.81 23.11 -28.32
C ALA A 653 -1.68 22.47 -26.93
N GLY A 654 -0.45 22.24 -26.48
CA GLY A 654 -0.15 21.62 -25.19
C GLY A 654 -0.25 20.08 -25.14
N LEU A 655 -0.62 19.43 -26.24
CA LEU A 655 -0.64 17.95 -26.34
C LEU A 655 0.67 17.42 -26.97
N PRO A 656 1.07 16.16 -26.66
CA PRO A 656 2.22 15.52 -27.29
C PRO A 656 2.01 15.34 -28.80
N SER A 657 3.10 15.17 -29.56
CA SER A 657 3.06 15.02 -31.02
C SER A 657 2.32 13.77 -31.51
N GLU A 658 2.06 12.80 -30.63
CA GLU A 658 1.22 11.63 -30.87
C GLU A 658 0.26 11.44 -29.69
N ILE A 659 -1.02 11.22 -29.99
CA ILE A 659 -2.08 10.95 -29.00
C ILE A 659 -2.87 9.68 -29.38
N VAL A 660 -3.51 9.06 -28.39
CA VAL A 660 -4.46 7.94 -28.59
C VAL A 660 -5.89 8.47 -28.51
N ILE A 661 -6.70 8.18 -29.53
CA ILE A 661 -8.09 8.65 -29.64
C ILE A 661 -9.07 7.51 -29.96
N GLY A 662 -10.35 7.73 -29.66
CA GLY A 662 -11.45 6.81 -30.01
C GLY A 662 -12.07 7.08 -31.39
N ARG A 663 -12.08 6.06 -32.26
CA ARG A 663 -12.72 6.12 -33.59
C ARG A 663 -14.09 5.45 -33.60
N TYR A 664 -15.08 6.15 -34.14
CA TYR A 664 -16.45 5.67 -34.38
C TYR A 664 -16.95 6.10 -35.76
N HIS A 665 -16.18 5.82 -36.82
CA HIS A 665 -16.53 6.28 -38.16
C HIS A 665 -16.25 5.23 -39.24
N SER A 666 -17.12 5.22 -40.25
CA SER A 666 -16.95 4.50 -41.51
C SER A 666 -16.53 5.44 -42.63
N LEU A 667 -17.00 6.70 -42.57
CA LEU A 667 -16.71 7.74 -43.54
C LEU A 667 -15.56 8.61 -43.03
N TYR A 668 -14.78 9.17 -43.93
CA TYR A 668 -13.70 10.10 -43.62
C TYR A 668 -13.49 11.08 -44.76
N ALA A 669 -12.82 12.20 -44.48
CA ALA A 669 -12.49 13.18 -45.50
C ALA A 669 -11.48 12.61 -46.51
N ASP A 670 -11.82 12.63 -47.79
CA ASP A 670 -10.91 12.20 -48.85
C ASP A 670 -9.83 13.26 -49.08
N ARG A 671 -8.57 12.89 -48.82
CA ARG A 671 -7.41 13.76 -48.96
C ARG A 671 -7.27 14.32 -50.38
N ALA A 672 -7.56 13.53 -51.41
CA ALA A 672 -7.39 13.96 -52.80
C ALA A 672 -8.38 15.08 -53.20
N HIS A 673 -9.49 15.18 -52.49
CA HIS A 673 -10.56 16.14 -52.73
C HIS A 673 -10.80 17.06 -51.54
N LEU A 674 -9.83 17.21 -50.62
CA LEU A 674 -9.95 18.14 -49.50
C LEU A 674 -9.81 19.58 -50.02
N PRO A 675 -10.75 20.49 -49.73
CA PRO A 675 -10.66 21.87 -50.18
C PRO A 675 -9.39 22.54 -49.65
N GLY A 676 -8.69 23.32 -50.51
CA GLY A 676 -7.46 24.02 -50.13
C GLY A 676 -7.61 25.03 -48.99
N ALA A 677 -8.85 25.40 -48.66
CA ALA A 677 -9.21 26.23 -47.52
C ALA A 677 -8.95 25.57 -46.16
N PHE A 678 -8.82 24.23 -46.11
CA PHE A 678 -8.48 23.50 -44.88
C PHE A 678 -7.00 23.11 -44.83
N ARG A 679 -6.48 23.08 -43.60
CA ARG A 679 -5.21 22.48 -43.24
C ARG A 679 -5.49 21.22 -42.43
N VAL A 680 -4.86 20.11 -42.79
CA VAL A 680 -4.87 18.88 -41.97
C VAL A 680 -3.97 19.11 -40.76
N THR A 681 -4.52 18.90 -39.56
CA THR A 681 -3.80 19.11 -38.29
C THR A 681 -3.62 17.83 -37.48
N ALA A 682 -4.29 16.74 -37.86
CA ALA A 682 -4.02 15.41 -37.32
C ALA A 682 -4.30 14.31 -38.35
N GLU A 683 -3.51 13.24 -38.32
CA GLU A 683 -3.67 12.08 -39.20
C GLU A 683 -3.20 10.78 -38.52
N THR A 684 -3.81 9.65 -38.90
CA THR A 684 -3.33 8.31 -38.52
C THR A 684 -2.18 7.87 -39.43
N GLY A 685 -1.42 6.85 -39.00
CA GLY A 685 -0.32 6.28 -39.79
C GLY A 685 -0.72 5.67 -41.14
N ASP A 686 -2.00 5.32 -41.33
CA ASP A 686 -2.58 4.87 -42.61
C ASP A 686 -3.12 6.03 -43.48
N GLY A 687 -2.86 7.28 -43.09
CA GLY A 687 -3.13 8.48 -43.90
C GLY A 687 -4.56 9.04 -43.80
N VAL A 688 -5.38 8.51 -42.89
CA VAL A 688 -6.74 9.02 -42.65
C VAL A 688 -6.68 10.35 -41.92
N ILE A 689 -7.38 11.36 -42.44
CA ILE A 689 -7.46 12.70 -41.84
C ILE A 689 -8.28 12.62 -40.56
N MET A 690 -7.68 13.06 -39.45
CA MET A 690 -8.29 13.01 -38.12
C MET A 690 -8.64 14.38 -37.55
N ALA A 691 -8.09 15.45 -38.08
CA ALA A 691 -8.50 16.81 -37.76
C ALA A 691 -8.18 17.79 -38.89
N ILE A 692 -9.02 18.82 -38.99
CA ILE A 692 -8.87 19.92 -39.94
C ILE A 692 -9.07 21.26 -39.24
N GLU A 693 -8.35 22.27 -39.71
CA GLU A 693 -8.55 23.68 -39.34
C GLU A 693 -8.66 24.52 -40.60
N HIS A 694 -9.64 25.40 -40.64
CA HIS A 694 -9.81 26.32 -41.76
C HIS A 694 -8.76 27.44 -41.70
N ARG A 695 -8.27 27.89 -42.86
CA ARG A 695 -7.14 28.83 -42.93
C ARG A 695 -7.50 30.28 -42.58
N SER A 696 -8.76 30.67 -42.74
CA SER A 696 -9.21 32.05 -42.53
C SER A 696 -10.44 32.17 -41.62
N GLU A 697 -11.51 31.42 -41.88
CA GLU A 697 -12.69 31.33 -41.00
C GLU A 697 -12.40 30.55 -39.70
N PRO A 698 -13.04 30.89 -38.56
CA PRO A 698 -12.84 30.23 -37.25
C PRO A 698 -13.56 28.87 -37.18
N PHE A 699 -13.15 27.95 -38.05
CA PHE A 699 -13.74 26.63 -38.23
C PHE A 699 -12.67 25.57 -37.99
N ALA A 700 -12.96 24.63 -37.10
CA ALA A 700 -12.08 23.50 -36.86
C ALA A 700 -12.90 22.24 -36.55
N ALA A 701 -12.35 21.07 -36.85
CA ALA A 701 -13.05 19.83 -36.57
C ALA A 701 -12.10 18.65 -36.34
N VAL A 702 -12.62 17.66 -35.63
CA VAL A 702 -11.96 16.36 -35.39
C VAL A 702 -12.86 15.23 -35.88
N GLN A 703 -12.26 14.18 -36.46
CA GLN A 703 -12.98 13.00 -36.96
C GLN A 703 -13.24 11.98 -35.84
N PHE A 704 -12.40 11.98 -34.80
CA PHE A 704 -12.54 11.14 -33.62
C PHE A 704 -13.44 11.80 -32.57
N HIS A 705 -13.74 11.05 -31.51
CA HIS A 705 -14.61 11.48 -30.42
C HIS A 705 -13.75 11.92 -29.22
N PRO A 706 -13.54 13.23 -28.97
CA PRO A 706 -12.80 13.72 -27.81
C PRO A 706 -13.48 13.34 -26.49
N GLU A 707 -14.80 13.15 -26.49
CA GLU A 707 -15.59 12.75 -25.32
C GLU A 707 -15.53 11.25 -25.01
N SER A 708 -14.91 10.44 -25.86
CA SER A 708 -14.83 8.99 -25.69
C SER A 708 -13.89 8.62 -24.54
N ILE A 709 -14.23 7.55 -23.82
CA ILE A 709 -13.35 6.92 -22.82
C ILE A 709 -11.97 6.55 -23.40
N MET A 710 -11.89 6.25 -24.70
CA MET A 710 -10.64 5.92 -25.39
C MET A 710 -9.74 7.14 -25.66
N SER A 711 -10.26 8.35 -25.47
CA SER A 711 -9.55 9.63 -25.66
C SER A 711 -9.19 10.29 -24.32
N LEU A 712 -9.32 9.57 -23.20
CA LEU A 712 -9.02 10.04 -21.84
C LEU A 712 -7.52 10.05 -21.50
N SER A 713 -6.70 9.29 -22.24
CA SER A 713 -5.26 9.28 -21.99
C SER A 713 -4.70 10.70 -22.11
N ALA A 714 -3.92 11.11 -21.10
CA ALA A 714 -3.38 12.47 -20.96
C ALA A 714 -4.42 13.62 -20.98
N ASP A 715 -5.69 13.36 -20.64
CA ASP A 715 -6.80 14.33 -20.72
C ASP A 715 -6.99 14.96 -22.13
N ALA A 716 -6.52 14.30 -23.19
CA ALA A 716 -6.47 14.86 -24.54
C ALA A 716 -7.83 15.40 -25.01
N GLY A 717 -8.91 14.67 -24.75
CA GLY A 717 -10.27 15.11 -25.09
C GLY A 717 -10.69 16.43 -24.43
N HIS A 718 -10.37 16.62 -23.15
CA HIS A 718 -10.68 17.87 -22.44
C HIS A 718 -9.84 19.03 -22.95
N VAL A 719 -8.53 18.82 -23.15
CA VAL A 719 -7.62 19.86 -23.67
C VAL A 719 -8.06 20.32 -25.07
N ILE A 720 -8.48 19.41 -25.95
CA ILE A 720 -8.98 19.77 -27.29
C ILE A 720 -10.23 20.65 -27.20
N ILE A 721 -11.13 20.37 -26.26
CA ILE A 721 -12.35 21.17 -26.05
C ILE A 721 -12.04 22.54 -25.45
N GLU A 722 -11.14 22.62 -24.48
CA GLU A 722 -10.65 23.88 -23.92
C GLU A 722 -10.00 24.75 -25.02
N ASN A 723 -9.15 24.14 -25.84
CA ASN A 723 -8.49 24.78 -26.99
C ASN A 723 -9.49 25.24 -28.05
N ALA A 724 -10.53 24.45 -28.33
CA ALA A 724 -11.60 24.83 -29.26
C ALA A 724 -12.34 26.09 -28.77
N ILE A 725 -12.65 26.17 -27.47
CA ILE A 725 -13.28 27.37 -26.89
C ILE A 725 -12.34 28.57 -26.98
N GLN A 726 -11.11 28.46 -26.45
CA GLN A 726 -10.17 29.57 -26.39
C GLN A 726 -9.79 30.07 -27.78
N GLY A 727 -9.48 29.15 -28.69
CA GLY A 727 -8.96 29.47 -30.00
C GLY A 727 -10.04 29.96 -30.97
N LEU A 728 -11.21 29.33 -31.01
CA LEU A 728 -12.25 29.69 -31.98
C LEU A 728 -13.06 30.91 -31.52
N VAL A 729 -13.43 30.98 -30.24
CA VAL A 729 -14.18 32.14 -29.69
C VAL A 729 -13.25 33.33 -29.49
N GLY A 730 -11.99 33.11 -29.06
CA GLY A 730 -11.01 34.17 -28.87
C GLY A 730 -10.55 34.84 -30.16
N ALA A 731 -10.47 34.11 -31.28
CA ALA A 731 -10.15 34.66 -32.60
C ALA A 731 -11.29 35.54 -33.16
N GLY A 732 -12.55 35.18 -32.90
CA GLY A 732 -13.73 35.94 -33.36
C GLY A 732 -13.94 37.29 -32.65
N ARG A 733 -13.37 37.49 -31.45
CA ARG A 733 -13.46 38.78 -30.71
C ARG A 733 -12.40 39.81 -31.10
N LYS A 734 -11.40 39.44 -31.91
CA LYS A 734 -10.32 40.34 -32.38
C LYS A 734 -10.48 40.78 -33.85
N ALA A 735 -11.53 40.32 -34.54
CA ALA A 735 -11.82 40.62 -35.94
C ALA A 735 -12.84 41.76 -36.09
#